data_AF-A0A6J4K3F7-F1
#
_entry.id   AF-A0A6J4K3F7-F1
#
_cell.length_a   1.000
_cell.length_b   1.000
_cell.length_c   1.000
_cell.angle_alpha   90.00
_cell.angle_beta   90.00
_cell.angle_gamma   90.00
#
_symmetry.space_group_name_H-M   'P 1'
#
loop_
_entity.id
_entity.type
_entity.pdbx_description
1 polymer ?
#
loop_
_entity_poly.entity_id
_entity_poly.type
_entity_poly.pdbx_seq_one_letter_code
_entity_poly.pdbx_strand_id
1 'polypeptide(L)'
;MPVRGRKTALPGVGRTFVGGFESTYLPGADVDLLETTGHTARWRQDLDRMLDAGVRHLRYPLRWHRIEPEPGRYDWTGTDAVLGHLRTAGAVPIVDLVHHTSYPAWLTGGFRDPGFAPAYLRFAEAVATRYPWLPAYTLFNEPFATLFLAGHAGLWPPYDRGVAGFTRLLRSVLPAIGEAAAIWADLLPDAAHVWVDTAEHHGGSAPAALANDRRHVALDLLLGHDLDPDRPFLRELVAAGGGSLLELPPVRVDMLGLDYYCHSEWFYDADGGRAPSPEPVGLAEVAARYADRYGLPMMLTETNIRGLPTDQVSWLRYTLEQYELALSRGVPLHGYCWFPLVDSRDWDSLLARAGGRVDPVGVWALGPGGERRRTAFTEVYEAAAAGAPVADIPAYRFQHPCDEQLAGWLPELAHWPWQDPPPAGRVPAVHAPAPRPEPEEEAMTEPDLVVLSHLRWPWVWQRPQHLVSRLAGLRPGARTYFVEEPVSGPVSAPVVQREELGGITRMWLVVPEEPGQPHFLGFDLPAAACYGELLAAELAADGRPAAPDVWVYTPMASDIARALGPGRLVYDVMDDLSAFAGAPVGLRLRQQRLLTEADVVFAGGRSLHRSVAGHRRRAVHLFPSGVDTAHYAVSRTLREPRERKVAGYVGVVDERLDLELLGELAAALPDWTIRVVGPVAKIDEADLPVAPNLEYAGFTPYERLPEVMAGFDVALMPFALNEATRSISPTKTLEYLAAGLPVVSTRVPDVIADYPGVVHFAEDGAGFAGACRQVVSDGLAERDRRLEPIRARQEWDAIAAAMAALLDRAGTRTGLDEQEVAG
;
A
#
# COMPACT_ATOMS: atom_id res chain seq x y z
N MET A 1 20.17 -7.01 35.97
CA MET A 1 21.20 -6.51 36.91
C MET A 1 21.61 -5.12 36.47
N PRO A 2 21.68 -4.10 37.35
CA PRO A 2 22.09 -2.77 36.93
C PRO A 2 23.61 -2.75 36.73
N VAL A 3 24.05 -2.51 35.49
CA VAL A 3 25.46 -2.30 35.13
C VAL A 3 25.88 -0.94 35.66
N ARG A 4 26.35 -0.88 36.91
CA ARG A 4 27.09 0.30 37.41
C ARG A 4 28.42 0.39 36.66
N GLY A 5 28.61 1.47 35.88
CA GLY A 5 29.93 1.91 35.44
C GLY A 5 30.14 2.21 33.96
N ARG A 6 29.13 2.11 33.08
CA ARG A 6 29.27 2.56 31.68
C ARG A 6 28.93 4.05 31.57
N LYS A 7 29.79 4.83 30.90
CA LYS A 7 29.45 6.19 30.47
C LYS A 7 28.41 6.06 29.36
N THR A 8 27.14 6.32 29.68
CA THR A 8 26.09 6.38 28.66
C THR A 8 26.38 7.56 27.74
N ALA A 9 26.35 7.36 26.43
CA ALA A 9 26.49 8.45 25.46
C ALA A 9 25.21 9.32 25.36
N LEU A 10 24.14 8.90 26.04
CA LEU A 10 22.90 9.65 26.21
C LEU A 10 23.05 10.73 27.30
N PRO A 11 22.24 11.80 27.26
CA PRO A 11 22.35 12.90 28.22
C PRO A 11 22.14 12.43 29.67
N GLY A 12 22.60 13.20 30.64
CA GLY A 12 22.26 12.97 32.04
C GLY A 12 20.77 13.23 32.31
N VAL A 13 20.28 12.80 33.49
CA VAL A 13 18.92 13.12 33.93
C VAL A 13 18.73 14.64 33.94
N GLY A 14 17.71 15.12 33.23
CA GLY A 14 17.42 16.53 33.09
C GLY A 14 16.77 16.88 31.75
N ARG A 15 16.71 18.19 31.48
CA ARG A 15 16.02 18.76 30.33
C ARG A 15 17.00 19.06 29.20
N THR A 16 17.48 18.00 28.54
CA THR A 16 18.31 18.12 27.33
C THR A 16 17.42 18.04 26.10
N PHE A 17 17.43 19.08 25.25
CA PHE A 17 16.65 19.06 24.00
C PHE A 17 17.26 18.10 22.97
N VAL A 18 16.39 17.39 22.26
CA VAL A 18 16.71 16.42 21.22
C VAL A 18 15.96 16.81 19.94
N GLY A 19 16.65 16.88 18.80
CA GLY A 19 16.00 17.10 17.49
C GLY A 19 15.50 15.79 16.88
N GLY A 20 14.57 15.87 15.93
CA GLY A 20 14.06 14.69 15.21
C GLY A 20 13.55 15.06 13.82
N PHE A 21 13.50 14.06 12.92
CA PHE A 21 12.95 14.21 11.58
C PHE A 21 12.02 13.05 11.25
N GLU A 22 10.88 13.38 10.64
CA GLU A 22 9.96 12.40 10.08
C GLU A 22 10.51 11.81 8.77
N SER A 23 10.42 10.49 8.61
CA SER A 23 10.98 9.78 7.46
C SER A 23 10.22 8.54 7.03
N THR A 24 8.99 8.38 7.51
CA THR A 24 8.15 7.26 7.12
C THR A 24 8.10 7.14 5.61
N TYR A 25 8.36 5.93 5.14
CA TYR A 25 8.26 5.56 3.73
C TYR A 25 6.92 4.88 3.50
N LEU A 26 6.25 5.21 2.39
CA LEU A 26 5.01 4.59 1.95
C LEU A 26 5.30 3.68 0.75
N PRO A 27 5.68 2.41 0.97
CA PRO A 27 6.14 1.53 -0.10
C PRO A 27 5.09 1.29 -1.20
N GLY A 28 3.80 1.38 -0.87
CA GLY A 28 2.73 1.25 -1.87
C GLY A 28 2.69 2.40 -2.89
N ALA A 29 3.22 3.57 -2.55
CA ALA A 29 3.25 4.76 -3.41
C ALA A 29 4.68 5.20 -3.78
N ASP A 30 5.71 4.51 -3.27
CA ASP A 30 7.12 4.93 -3.33
C ASP A 30 7.37 6.37 -2.83
N VAL A 31 6.68 6.76 -1.76
CA VAL A 31 6.77 8.12 -1.19
C VAL A 31 7.56 8.12 0.11
N ASP A 32 8.62 8.92 0.17
CA ASP A 32 9.44 9.15 1.36
C ASP A 32 9.18 10.55 1.92
N LEU A 33 8.75 10.64 3.18
CA LEU A 33 8.44 11.93 3.80
C LEU A 33 9.63 12.89 3.90
N LEU A 34 10.88 12.41 4.03
CA LEU A 34 12.05 13.28 3.98
C LEU A 34 12.25 13.91 2.59
N GLU A 35 11.86 13.21 1.53
CA GLU A 35 11.88 13.75 0.16
C GLU A 35 10.78 14.80 -0.01
N THR A 36 9.56 14.49 0.41
CA THR A 36 8.39 15.39 0.22
C THR A 36 8.49 16.69 1.02
N THR A 37 9.17 16.68 2.16
CA THR A 37 9.48 17.89 2.96
C THR A 37 10.66 18.69 2.38
N GLY A 38 11.34 18.15 1.37
CA GLY A 38 12.54 18.73 0.76
C GLY A 38 13.79 18.67 1.64
N HIS A 39 13.77 17.87 2.72
CA HIS A 39 14.92 17.71 3.62
C HIS A 39 16.10 17.06 2.90
N THR A 40 15.90 16.05 2.06
CA THR A 40 16.99 15.36 1.35
C THR A 40 17.86 16.30 0.50
N ALA A 41 17.28 17.38 -0.05
CA ALA A 41 18.02 18.40 -0.80
C ALA A 41 18.65 19.49 0.09
N ARG A 42 18.13 19.68 1.31
CA ARG A 42 18.47 20.80 2.21
C ARG A 42 19.01 20.35 3.57
N TRP A 43 19.39 19.07 3.69
CA TRP A 43 19.68 18.39 4.94
C TRP A 43 20.69 19.17 5.78
N ARG A 44 21.75 19.69 5.14
CA ARG A 44 22.81 20.43 5.82
C ARG A 44 22.28 21.70 6.47
N GLN A 45 21.44 22.44 5.76
CA GLN A 45 20.83 23.66 6.28
C GLN A 45 19.90 23.37 7.47
N ASP A 46 19.14 22.29 7.41
CA ASP A 46 18.23 21.93 8.51
C ASP A 46 18.98 21.47 9.76
N LEU A 47 20.04 20.67 9.58
CA LEU A 47 20.90 20.25 10.68
C LEU A 47 21.67 21.43 11.28
N ASP A 48 22.22 22.33 10.46
CA ASP A 48 22.96 23.50 10.94
C ASP A 48 22.05 24.43 11.77
N ARG A 49 20.79 24.64 11.36
CA ARG A 49 19.81 25.40 12.17
C ARG A 49 19.59 24.82 13.56
N MET A 50 19.44 23.50 13.65
CA MET A 50 19.30 22.81 14.94
C MET A 50 20.56 22.99 15.80
N LEU A 51 21.74 22.85 15.18
CA LEU A 51 23.02 23.03 15.88
C LEU A 51 23.23 24.47 16.34
N ASP A 52 22.83 25.46 15.54
CA ASP A 52 22.88 26.88 15.92
C ASP A 52 21.95 27.19 17.09
N ALA A 53 20.82 26.48 17.20
CA ALA A 53 19.91 26.54 18.35
C ALA A 53 20.44 25.83 19.62
N GLY A 54 21.67 25.32 19.60
CA GLY A 54 22.29 24.65 20.75
C GLY A 54 21.88 23.18 20.95
N VAL A 55 21.00 22.64 20.10
CA VAL A 55 20.57 21.25 20.16
C VAL A 55 21.66 20.37 19.56
N ARG A 56 22.23 19.45 20.36
CA ARG A 56 23.33 18.56 19.96
C ARG A 56 22.93 17.10 19.84
N HIS A 57 21.88 16.68 20.52
CA HIS A 57 21.34 15.33 20.42
C HIS A 57 20.25 15.32 19.36
N LEU A 58 20.20 14.30 18.52
CA LEU A 58 19.15 14.17 17.53
C LEU A 58 18.82 12.72 17.22
N ARG A 59 17.54 12.45 16.99
CA ARG A 59 17.06 11.24 16.32
C ARG A 59 17.16 11.46 14.82
N TYR A 60 17.94 10.61 14.14
CA TYR A 60 18.11 10.72 12.70
C TYR A 60 17.83 9.37 12.02
N PRO A 61 16.80 9.30 11.18
CA PRO A 61 16.40 8.05 10.57
C PRO A 61 17.27 7.67 9.37
N LEU A 62 17.57 6.38 9.25
CA LEU A 62 18.21 5.79 8.10
C LEU A 62 17.16 5.40 7.06
N ARG A 63 17.41 5.81 5.82
CA ARG A 63 16.50 5.57 4.70
C ARG A 63 16.83 4.22 4.06
N TRP A 64 16.62 3.12 4.79
CA TRP A 64 17.02 1.78 4.32
C TRP A 64 16.48 1.48 2.92
N HIS A 65 15.25 1.90 2.61
CA HIS A 65 14.62 1.80 1.29
C HIS A 65 15.35 2.53 0.16
N ARG A 66 16.17 3.54 0.45
CA ARG A 66 17.06 4.20 -0.52
C ARG A 66 18.51 3.75 -0.39
N ILE A 67 18.95 3.30 0.79
CA ILE A 67 20.32 2.81 1.03
C ILE A 67 20.52 1.46 0.37
N GLU A 68 19.52 0.56 0.35
CA GLU A 68 19.57 -0.75 -0.30
C GLU A 68 18.53 -0.84 -1.43
N PRO A 69 18.73 -0.13 -2.56
CA PRO A 69 17.76 -0.11 -3.67
C PRO A 69 17.62 -1.48 -4.36
N GLU A 70 18.66 -2.31 -4.27
CA GLU A 70 18.68 -3.70 -4.74
C GLU A 70 19.19 -4.60 -3.61
N PRO A 71 18.71 -5.86 -3.48
CA PRO A 71 19.13 -6.76 -2.42
C PRO A 71 20.66 -6.91 -2.35
N GLY A 72 21.24 -6.57 -1.20
CA GLY A 72 22.66 -6.66 -0.89
C GLY A 72 23.55 -5.57 -1.51
N ARG A 73 22.99 -4.63 -2.29
CA ARG A 73 23.73 -3.54 -2.91
C ARG A 73 23.42 -2.23 -2.20
N TYR A 74 24.42 -1.68 -1.52
CA TYR A 74 24.27 -0.48 -0.71
C TYR A 74 24.80 0.80 -1.39
N ASP A 75 24.01 1.86 -1.39
CA ASP A 75 24.43 3.24 -1.65
C ASP A 75 24.43 4.05 -0.35
N TRP A 76 25.63 4.28 0.18
CA TRP A 76 25.83 5.02 1.42
C TRP A 76 26.04 6.53 1.22
N THR A 77 26.05 7.02 -0.02
CA THR A 77 26.52 8.38 -0.35
C THR A 77 25.80 9.46 0.45
N GLY A 78 24.47 9.39 0.53
CA GLY A 78 23.65 10.33 1.30
C GLY A 78 23.88 10.22 2.81
N THR A 79 23.85 8.99 3.33
CA THR A 79 23.99 8.71 4.77
C THR A 79 25.37 9.07 5.29
N ASP A 80 26.43 8.80 4.55
CA ASP A 80 27.81 9.18 4.90
C ASP A 80 27.96 10.69 5.00
N ALA A 81 27.35 11.44 4.07
CA ALA A 81 27.41 12.89 4.08
C ALA A 81 26.74 13.46 5.34
N VAL A 82 25.57 12.94 5.70
CA VAL A 82 24.81 13.38 6.88
C VAL A 82 25.51 12.98 8.18
N LEU A 83 25.78 11.70 8.38
CA LEU A 83 26.39 11.21 9.62
C LEU A 83 27.82 11.74 9.80
N GLY A 84 28.58 11.91 8.70
CA GLY A 84 29.89 12.54 8.72
C GLY A 84 29.84 14.01 9.14
N HIS A 85 28.82 14.75 8.70
CA HIS A 85 28.59 16.14 9.12
C HIS A 85 28.25 16.22 10.61
N LEU A 86 27.28 15.41 11.06
CA LEU A 86 26.89 15.33 12.47
C LEU A 86 28.08 15.01 13.38
N ARG A 87 28.89 14.02 13.00
CA ARG A 87 30.10 13.64 13.74
C ARG A 87 31.11 14.79 13.81
N THR A 88 31.36 15.48 12.69
CA THR A 88 32.32 16.59 12.63
C THR A 88 31.84 17.79 13.44
N ALA A 89 30.53 18.03 13.49
CA ALA A 89 29.92 19.10 14.27
C ALA A 89 29.79 18.79 15.77
N GLY A 90 30.19 17.59 16.21
CA GLY A 90 30.07 17.16 17.61
C GLY A 90 28.62 16.89 18.05
N ALA A 91 27.74 16.55 17.10
CA ALA A 91 26.39 16.10 17.40
C ALA A 91 26.40 14.64 17.89
N VAL A 92 25.34 14.25 18.60
CA VAL A 92 25.14 12.92 19.18
C VAL A 92 23.90 12.30 18.53
N PRO A 93 24.06 11.56 17.42
CA PRO A 93 22.93 10.95 16.73
C PRO A 93 22.45 9.68 17.45
N ILE A 94 21.13 9.57 17.59
CA ILE A 94 20.40 8.33 17.83
C ILE A 94 19.89 7.90 16.45
N VAL A 95 20.50 6.89 15.84
CA VAL A 95 20.11 6.48 14.48
C VAL A 95 18.93 5.52 14.52
N ASP A 96 17.87 5.82 13.77
CA ASP A 96 16.73 4.91 13.64
C ASP A 96 16.93 4.05 12.39
N LEU A 97 17.11 2.73 12.56
CA LEU A 97 17.37 1.82 11.43
C LEU A 97 16.13 1.61 10.57
N VAL A 98 14.98 1.43 11.22
CA VAL A 98 13.67 1.29 10.58
C VAL A 98 12.72 2.25 11.26
N HIS A 99 12.32 3.30 10.54
CA HIS A 99 11.34 4.27 11.00
C HIS A 99 10.00 3.91 10.33
N HIS A 100 9.13 3.23 11.08
CA HIS A 100 7.90 2.61 10.57
C HIS A 100 8.14 1.70 9.36
N THR A 101 7.54 2.01 8.21
CA THR A 101 7.58 1.18 6.99
C THR A 101 8.78 1.47 6.07
N SER A 102 9.88 2.00 6.60
CA SER A 102 11.11 2.36 5.87
C SER A 102 11.96 1.17 5.41
N TYR A 103 11.34 0.07 4.96
CA TYR A 103 12.03 -1.08 4.36
C TYR A 103 12.05 -0.98 2.82
N PRO A 104 13.03 -1.60 2.13
CA PRO A 104 13.13 -1.54 0.68
C PRO A 104 11.92 -2.04 -0.11
N ALA A 105 11.63 -1.38 -1.24
CA ALA A 105 10.48 -1.70 -2.10
C ALA A 105 10.51 -3.12 -2.70
N TRP A 106 11.69 -3.72 -2.84
CA TRP A 106 11.85 -5.10 -3.30
C TRP A 106 11.40 -6.14 -2.27
N LEU A 107 11.21 -5.75 -0.99
CA LEU A 107 10.45 -6.54 -0.01
C LEU A 107 8.96 -6.37 -0.29
N THR A 108 8.48 -7.01 -1.35
CA THR A 108 7.12 -6.82 -1.85
C THR A 108 6.02 -7.29 -0.88
N GLY A 109 6.36 -8.12 0.10
CA GLY A 109 5.51 -8.45 1.23
C GLY A 109 5.68 -7.52 2.45
N GLY A 110 6.56 -6.53 2.44
CA GLY A 110 6.89 -5.75 3.63
C GLY A 110 7.25 -6.64 4.82
N PHE A 111 6.63 -6.39 5.98
CA PHE A 111 6.90 -7.18 7.19
C PHE A 111 6.44 -8.65 7.12
N ARG A 112 5.57 -9.04 6.19
CA ARG A 112 5.22 -10.46 5.96
C ARG A 112 6.17 -11.17 5.00
N ASP A 113 7.08 -10.43 4.35
CA ASP A 113 8.01 -10.99 3.38
C ASP A 113 8.98 -11.94 4.09
N PRO A 114 9.13 -13.21 3.65
CA PRO A 114 10.11 -14.11 4.24
C PRO A 114 11.55 -13.61 4.09
N GLY A 115 11.80 -12.70 3.14
CA GLY A 115 13.08 -12.01 2.97
C GLY A 115 13.32 -10.87 3.95
N PHE A 116 12.31 -10.40 4.71
CA PHE A 116 12.45 -9.24 5.61
C PHE A 116 13.52 -9.49 6.68
N ALA A 117 13.38 -10.56 7.48
CA ALA A 117 14.31 -10.85 8.57
C ALA A 117 15.78 -10.96 8.09
N PRO A 118 16.13 -11.82 7.11
CA PRO A 118 17.52 -11.91 6.66
C PRO A 118 18.03 -10.62 6.02
N ALA A 119 17.17 -9.81 5.39
CA ALA A 119 17.56 -8.50 4.87
C ALA A 119 17.84 -7.50 5.99
N TYR A 120 16.95 -7.42 6.97
CA TYR A 120 17.07 -6.53 8.12
C TYR A 120 18.35 -6.81 8.91
N LEU A 121 18.68 -8.08 9.13
CA LEU A 121 19.90 -8.47 9.84
C LEU A 121 21.17 -8.06 9.08
N ARG A 122 21.22 -8.30 7.76
CA ARG A 122 22.34 -7.84 6.93
C ARG A 122 22.48 -6.32 6.96
N PHE A 123 21.37 -5.60 6.88
CA PHE A 123 21.38 -4.14 6.94
C PHE A 123 21.83 -3.63 8.31
N ALA A 124 21.31 -4.20 9.40
CA ALA A 124 21.70 -3.85 10.76
C ALA A 124 23.21 -4.09 10.99
N GLU A 125 23.75 -5.22 10.54
CA GLU A 125 25.19 -5.52 10.60
C GLU A 125 26.01 -4.55 9.75
N ALA A 126 25.54 -4.23 8.53
CA ALA A 126 26.22 -3.30 7.64
C ALA A 126 26.29 -1.88 8.23
N VAL A 127 25.22 -1.40 8.86
CA VAL A 127 25.18 -0.10 9.56
C VAL A 127 26.18 -0.09 10.72
N ALA A 128 26.12 -1.10 11.61
CA ALA A 128 27.00 -1.18 12.78
C ALA A 128 28.49 -1.25 12.39
N THR A 129 28.80 -2.03 11.36
CA THR A 129 30.17 -2.17 10.82
C THR A 129 30.66 -0.87 10.18
N ARG A 130 29.79 -0.17 9.45
CA ARG A 130 30.15 1.08 8.76
C ARG A 130 30.35 2.24 9.72
N TYR A 131 29.54 2.31 10.78
CA TYR A 131 29.55 3.42 11.74
C TYR A 131 29.84 2.92 13.17
N PRO A 132 31.07 2.40 13.44
CA PRO A 132 31.42 1.81 14.74
C PRO A 132 31.56 2.84 15.88
N TRP A 133 31.26 4.10 15.61
CA TRP A 133 31.35 5.23 16.53
C TRP A 133 29.97 5.71 17.02
N LEU A 134 28.89 5.09 16.55
CA LEU A 134 27.53 5.52 16.90
C LEU A 134 27.30 5.46 18.41
N PRO A 135 26.81 6.53 19.03
CA PRO A 135 26.60 6.58 20.48
C PRO A 135 25.30 5.89 20.91
N ALA A 136 24.28 5.90 20.05
CA ALA A 136 22.96 5.37 20.35
C ALA A 136 22.21 5.02 19.06
N TYR A 137 21.19 4.18 19.19
CA TYR A 137 20.40 3.67 18.08
C TYR A 137 19.00 3.23 18.50
N THR A 138 18.09 3.24 17.54
CA THR A 138 16.77 2.61 17.60
C THR A 138 16.75 1.54 16.52
N LEU A 139 16.57 0.27 16.90
CA LEU A 139 16.48 -0.82 15.92
C LEU A 139 15.21 -0.71 15.06
N PHE A 140 14.12 -0.24 15.67
CA PHE A 140 12.81 -0.09 15.03
C PHE A 140 11.98 0.96 15.80
N ASN A 141 11.48 1.99 15.12
CA ASN A 141 10.62 3.04 15.72
C ASN A 141 9.20 2.52 15.96
N GLU A 142 8.67 2.74 17.15
CA GLU A 142 7.32 2.33 17.58
C GLU A 142 6.87 0.94 17.05
N PRO A 143 7.51 -0.16 17.48
CA PRO A 143 7.17 -1.49 16.97
C PRO A 143 5.70 -1.87 17.24
N PHE A 144 5.15 -1.45 18.38
CA PHE A 144 3.74 -1.68 18.68
C PHE A 144 2.81 -0.97 17.68
N ALA A 145 2.83 0.37 17.59
CA ALA A 145 1.95 1.11 16.69
C ALA A 145 2.15 0.70 15.23
N THR A 146 3.40 0.55 14.78
CA THR A 146 3.67 0.15 13.39
C THR A 146 3.02 -1.18 13.04
N LEU A 147 3.23 -2.20 13.89
CA LEU A 147 2.70 -3.54 13.62
C LEU A 147 1.19 -3.60 13.89
N PHE A 148 0.65 -2.79 14.81
CA PHE A 148 -0.79 -2.66 15.03
C PHE A 148 -1.48 -2.03 13.81
N LEU A 149 -0.96 -0.91 13.30
CA LEU A 149 -1.48 -0.25 12.10
C LEU A 149 -1.32 -1.13 10.86
N ALA A 150 -0.24 -1.90 10.74
CA ALA A 150 0.04 -2.76 9.61
C ALA A 150 -0.69 -4.12 9.65
N GLY A 151 -0.92 -4.67 10.84
CA GLY A 151 -1.34 -6.06 11.04
C GLY A 151 -2.66 -6.24 11.80
N HIS A 152 -3.08 -5.25 12.60
CA HIS A 152 -4.36 -5.27 13.30
C HIS A 152 -5.39 -4.41 12.58
N ALA A 153 -5.11 -3.11 12.41
CA ALA A 153 -6.01 -2.17 11.77
C ALA A 153 -5.98 -2.25 10.23
N GLY A 154 -4.87 -2.76 9.66
CA GLY A 154 -4.67 -2.85 8.22
C GLY A 154 -4.71 -1.49 7.52
N LEU A 155 -4.21 -0.45 8.19
CA LEU A 155 -4.05 0.91 7.68
C LEU A 155 -2.73 1.07 6.92
N TRP A 156 -1.68 0.37 7.34
CA TRP A 156 -0.36 0.39 6.72
C TRP A 156 -0.04 -0.94 6.02
N PRO A 157 0.86 -0.95 5.01
CA PRO A 157 1.36 -2.18 4.41
C PRO A 157 1.94 -3.15 5.46
N PRO A 158 1.70 -4.47 5.35
CA PRO A 158 1.07 -5.18 4.23
C PRO A 158 -0.47 -5.29 4.31
N TYR A 159 -1.11 -4.47 5.15
CA TYR A 159 -2.57 -4.40 5.32
C TYR A 159 -3.21 -5.70 5.87
N ASP A 160 -2.48 -6.39 6.74
CA ASP A 160 -3.00 -7.52 7.51
C ASP A 160 -4.02 -7.00 8.55
N ARG A 161 -4.94 -7.86 9.01
CA ARG A 161 -6.02 -7.45 9.91
C ARG A 161 -6.28 -8.39 11.10
N GLY A 162 -6.72 -7.77 12.19
CA GLY A 162 -7.08 -8.39 13.46
C GLY A 162 -5.89 -9.05 14.16
N VAL A 163 -6.17 -9.70 15.30
CA VAL A 163 -5.14 -10.33 16.15
C VAL A 163 -4.28 -11.33 15.37
N ALA A 164 -4.85 -12.09 14.43
CA ALA A 164 -4.11 -13.03 13.59
C ALA A 164 -3.09 -12.35 12.67
N GLY A 165 -3.46 -11.22 12.06
CA GLY A 165 -2.55 -10.43 11.22
C GLY A 165 -1.43 -9.82 12.06
N PHE A 166 -1.79 -9.20 13.19
CA PHE A 166 -0.84 -8.62 14.14
C PHE A 166 0.17 -9.65 14.65
N THR A 167 -0.32 -10.82 15.07
CA THR A 167 0.51 -11.94 15.52
C THR A 167 1.47 -12.42 14.43
N ARG A 168 1.01 -12.49 13.17
CA ARG A 168 1.86 -12.86 12.03
C ARG A 168 3.02 -11.88 11.85
N LEU A 169 2.75 -10.57 11.96
CA LEU A 169 3.79 -9.55 11.83
C LEU A 169 4.75 -9.56 13.02
N LEU A 170 4.27 -9.71 14.26
CA LEU A 170 5.12 -9.85 15.45
C LEU A 170 6.08 -11.04 15.31
N ARG A 171 5.60 -12.19 14.81
CA ARG A 171 6.41 -13.39 14.56
C ARG A 171 7.48 -13.21 13.48
N SER A 172 7.32 -12.24 12.60
CA SER A 172 8.32 -11.90 11.59
C SER A 172 9.33 -10.88 12.12
N VAL A 173 8.85 -9.84 12.81
CA VAL A 173 9.64 -8.65 13.17
C VAL A 173 10.38 -8.80 14.49
N LEU A 174 9.74 -9.28 15.56
CA LEU A 174 10.37 -9.31 16.89
C LEU A 174 11.59 -10.24 16.97
N PRO A 175 11.59 -11.46 16.37
CA PRO A 175 12.81 -12.28 16.34
C PRO A 175 13.97 -11.58 15.62
N ALA A 176 13.68 -10.89 14.51
CA ALA A 176 14.69 -10.17 13.74
C ALA A 176 15.27 -8.98 14.53
N ILE A 177 14.44 -8.24 15.28
CA ILE A 177 14.91 -7.22 16.22
C ILE A 177 15.80 -7.85 17.30
N GLY A 178 15.40 -9.00 17.86
CA GLY A 178 16.18 -9.71 18.88
C GLY A 178 17.58 -10.12 18.41
N GLU A 179 17.67 -10.68 17.20
CA GLU A 179 18.95 -11.07 16.61
C GLU A 179 19.80 -9.84 16.19
N ALA A 180 19.18 -8.79 15.66
CA ALA A 180 19.87 -7.52 15.39
C ALA A 180 20.44 -6.90 16.68
N ALA A 181 19.72 -6.97 17.79
CA ALA A 181 20.20 -6.48 19.08
C ALA A 181 21.41 -7.27 19.58
N ALA A 182 21.46 -8.59 19.36
CA ALA A 182 22.62 -9.41 19.67
C ALA A 182 23.85 -9.01 18.83
N ILE A 183 23.66 -8.83 17.51
CA ILE A 183 24.71 -8.35 16.59
C ILE A 183 25.26 -7.00 17.06
N TRP A 184 24.38 -6.06 17.42
CA TRP A 184 24.78 -4.73 17.87
C TRP A 184 25.43 -4.74 19.26
N ALA A 185 25.02 -5.61 20.17
CA ALA A 185 25.67 -5.77 21.46
C ALA A 185 27.13 -6.24 21.31
N ASP A 186 27.42 -7.06 20.29
CA ASP A 186 28.76 -7.55 19.99
C ASP A 186 29.61 -6.50 19.25
N LEU A 187 29.07 -5.84 18.23
CA LEU A 187 29.80 -4.86 17.40
C LEU A 187 29.94 -3.48 18.06
N LEU A 188 28.95 -3.07 18.84
CA LEU A 188 28.81 -1.74 19.44
C LEU A 188 28.41 -1.85 20.93
N PRO A 189 29.21 -2.51 21.78
CA PRO A 189 28.84 -2.81 23.16
C PRO A 189 28.54 -1.57 24.02
N ASP A 190 29.12 -0.42 23.68
CA ASP A 190 28.97 0.85 24.38
C ASP A 190 27.84 1.73 23.81
N ALA A 191 27.30 1.41 22.63
CA ALA A 191 26.15 2.13 22.09
C ALA A 191 24.89 1.83 22.91
N ALA A 192 24.06 2.84 23.11
CA ALA A 192 22.80 2.72 23.85
C ALA A 192 21.64 2.37 22.92
N HIS A 193 20.93 1.29 23.23
CA HIS A 193 19.68 0.95 22.55
C HIS A 193 18.52 1.75 23.16
N VAL A 194 17.89 2.58 22.33
CA VAL A 194 16.66 3.31 22.64
C VAL A 194 15.48 2.53 22.06
N TRP A 195 14.58 2.06 22.91
CA TRP A 195 13.29 1.47 22.49
C TRP A 195 12.23 2.55 22.48
N VAL A 196 11.53 2.78 21.37
CA VAL A 196 10.51 3.84 21.28
C VAL A 196 9.11 3.24 21.36
N ASP A 197 8.29 3.77 22.26
CA ASP A 197 6.95 3.31 22.60
C ASP A 197 5.95 4.48 22.57
N THR A 198 4.70 4.21 22.19
CA THR A 198 3.67 5.24 21.87
C THR A 198 3.08 5.94 23.10
N ALA A 199 3.57 5.59 24.29
CA ALA A 199 3.20 6.16 25.59
C ALA A 199 1.68 6.34 25.77
N GLU A 200 0.88 5.43 25.21
CA GLU A 200 -0.58 5.52 25.25
C GLU A 200 -1.08 5.38 26.69
N HIS A 201 -2.23 5.98 27.01
CA HIS A 201 -3.00 5.77 28.23
C HIS A 201 -4.47 5.58 27.90
N HIS A 202 -5.12 4.53 28.40
CA HIS A 202 -6.53 4.27 28.15
C HIS A 202 -7.33 4.33 29.46
N GLY A 203 -8.30 5.24 29.56
CA GLY A 203 -9.22 5.41 30.68
C GLY A 203 -10.69 5.10 30.32
N GLY A 204 -11.57 5.21 31.31
CA GLY A 204 -13.01 5.02 31.14
C GLY A 204 -13.49 3.61 31.46
N SER A 205 -14.29 3.02 30.56
CA SER A 205 -15.01 1.76 30.74
C SER A 205 -14.12 0.51 30.51
N ALA A 206 -14.72 -0.69 30.60
CA ALA A 206 -14.01 -1.97 30.57
C ALA A 206 -13.04 -2.20 29.39
N PRO A 207 -13.30 -1.77 28.14
CA PRO A 207 -12.37 -1.95 27.02
C PRO A 207 -10.99 -1.32 27.24
N ALA A 208 -10.91 -0.26 28.06
CA ALA A 208 -9.66 0.41 28.38
C ALA A 208 -8.63 -0.54 29.02
N ALA A 209 -9.07 -1.54 29.80
CA ALA A 209 -8.17 -2.51 30.42
C ALA A 209 -7.47 -3.39 29.37
N LEU A 210 -8.18 -3.83 28.33
CA LEU A 210 -7.61 -4.62 27.24
C LEU A 210 -6.63 -3.78 26.41
N ALA A 211 -6.96 -2.51 26.12
CA ALA A 211 -6.07 -1.61 25.40
C ALA A 211 -4.76 -1.33 26.18
N ASN A 212 -4.87 -1.07 27.50
CA ASN A 212 -3.71 -0.92 28.40
C ASN A 212 -2.84 -2.19 28.46
N ASP A 213 -3.43 -3.39 28.38
CA ASP A 213 -2.69 -4.65 28.31
C ASP A 213 -1.98 -4.81 26.96
N ARG A 214 -2.70 -4.53 25.86
CA ARG A 214 -2.25 -4.68 24.48
C ARG A 214 -1.06 -3.78 24.14
N ARG A 215 -1.06 -2.50 24.54
CA ARG A 215 0.00 -1.54 24.14
C ARG A 215 1.41 -1.97 24.56
N HIS A 216 1.52 -2.72 25.66
CA HIS A 216 2.81 -3.14 26.20
C HIS A 216 3.36 -4.43 25.56
N VAL A 217 2.55 -5.13 24.75
CA VAL A 217 2.86 -6.51 24.32
C VAL A 217 4.18 -6.63 23.56
N ALA A 218 4.52 -5.67 22.69
CA ALA A 218 5.75 -5.74 21.90
C ALA A 218 7.01 -5.60 22.80
N LEU A 219 6.99 -4.65 23.74
CA LEU A 219 8.08 -4.40 24.67
C LEU A 219 8.21 -5.54 25.70
N ASP A 220 7.09 -6.01 26.25
CA ASP A 220 7.04 -7.13 27.19
C ASP A 220 7.65 -8.41 26.58
N LEU A 221 7.26 -8.75 25.34
CA LEU A 221 7.81 -9.91 24.60
C LEU A 221 9.32 -9.80 24.39
N LEU A 222 9.83 -8.60 24.05
CA LEU A 222 11.25 -8.39 23.82
C LEU A 222 12.09 -8.31 25.10
N LEU A 223 11.54 -7.79 26.20
CA LEU A 223 12.22 -7.76 27.50
C LEU A 223 12.09 -9.07 28.28
N GLY A 224 11.22 -9.98 27.86
CA GLY A 224 10.85 -11.15 28.67
C GLY A 224 10.11 -10.76 29.96
N HIS A 225 9.32 -9.69 29.92
CA HIS A 225 8.66 -9.08 31.06
C HIS A 225 7.16 -9.40 31.09
N ASP A 226 6.62 -9.81 32.24
CA ASP A 226 5.19 -10.02 32.47
C ASP A 226 4.50 -10.93 31.42
N LEU A 227 5.15 -12.05 31.06
CA LEU A 227 4.69 -12.97 30.01
C LEU A 227 3.65 -14.00 30.47
N ASP A 228 2.77 -13.62 31.41
CA ASP A 228 1.68 -14.50 31.85
C ASP A 228 0.66 -14.72 30.71
N PRO A 229 0.52 -15.95 30.17
CA PRO A 229 -0.40 -16.24 29.08
C PRO A 229 -1.88 -16.05 29.44
N ASP A 230 -2.20 -15.84 30.73
CA ASP A 230 -3.56 -15.51 31.17
C ASP A 230 -3.90 -14.02 31.09
N ARG A 231 -2.93 -13.15 30.79
CA ARG A 231 -3.19 -11.75 30.44
C ARG A 231 -4.17 -11.68 29.26
N PRO A 232 -5.20 -10.81 29.30
CA PRO A 232 -6.29 -10.81 28.33
C PRO A 232 -5.82 -10.81 26.87
N PHE A 233 -4.95 -9.88 26.49
CA PHE A 233 -4.48 -9.75 25.12
C PHE A 233 -3.44 -10.82 24.77
N LEU A 234 -2.55 -11.19 25.71
CA LEU A 234 -1.54 -12.21 25.47
C LEU A 234 -2.18 -13.58 25.19
N ARG A 235 -3.29 -13.89 25.86
CA ARG A 235 -4.11 -15.09 25.59
C ARG A 235 -4.61 -15.12 24.14
N GLU A 236 -5.13 -14.00 23.65
CA GLU A 236 -5.62 -13.88 22.27
C GLU A 236 -4.47 -14.03 21.26
N LEU A 237 -3.32 -13.42 21.53
CA LEU A 237 -2.11 -13.55 20.71
C LEU A 237 -1.62 -15.00 20.65
N VAL A 238 -1.58 -15.71 21.78
CA VAL A 238 -1.20 -17.12 21.82
C VAL A 238 -2.19 -17.98 21.03
N ALA A 239 -3.50 -17.76 21.20
CA ALA A 239 -4.54 -18.45 20.45
C ALA A 239 -4.45 -18.20 18.93
N ALA A 240 -3.96 -17.02 18.53
CA ALA A 240 -3.67 -16.67 17.14
C ALA A 240 -2.34 -17.27 16.60
N GLY A 241 -1.68 -18.15 17.37
CA GLY A 241 -0.46 -18.84 16.97
C GLY A 241 0.83 -18.11 17.36
N GLY A 242 0.76 -17.16 18.30
CA GLY A 242 1.88 -16.37 18.79
C GLY A 242 2.71 -17.00 19.91
N GLY A 243 2.42 -18.24 20.31
CA GLY A 243 3.07 -18.87 21.48
C GLY A 243 4.60 -18.89 21.43
N SER A 244 5.21 -19.02 20.24
CA SER A 244 6.67 -18.98 20.09
C SER A 244 7.30 -17.64 20.45
N LEU A 245 6.53 -16.55 20.49
CA LEU A 245 7.02 -15.23 20.89
C LEU A 245 7.34 -15.15 22.38
N LEU A 246 6.74 -16.01 23.21
CA LEU A 246 7.03 -16.08 24.65
C LEU A 246 8.43 -16.67 24.95
N GLU A 247 9.04 -17.31 23.96
CA GLU A 247 10.34 -17.98 24.07
C GLU A 247 11.50 -17.11 23.54
N LEU A 248 11.22 -15.85 23.17
CA LEU A 248 12.24 -14.94 22.67
C LEU A 248 13.32 -14.67 23.73
N PRO A 249 14.61 -14.69 23.36
CA PRO A 249 15.67 -14.24 24.25
C PRO A 249 15.47 -12.76 24.62
N PRO A 250 15.53 -12.38 25.91
CA PRO A 250 15.41 -11.00 26.33
C PRO A 250 16.48 -10.09 25.71
N VAL A 251 16.05 -8.95 25.21
CA VAL A 251 16.91 -7.94 24.58
C VAL A 251 17.34 -6.88 25.59
N ARG A 252 18.59 -6.41 25.45
CA ARG A 252 19.07 -5.23 26.16
C ARG A 252 18.41 -3.97 25.60
N VAL A 253 17.73 -3.24 26.46
CA VAL A 253 17.25 -1.87 26.21
C VAL A 253 17.90 -0.97 27.27
N ASP A 254 18.54 0.11 26.85
CA ASP A 254 19.24 1.04 27.74
C ASP A 254 18.41 2.28 28.09
N MET A 255 17.47 2.64 27.22
CA MET A 255 16.61 3.81 27.35
C MET A 255 15.25 3.51 26.73
N LEU A 256 14.19 3.93 27.40
CA LEU A 256 12.84 3.91 26.86
C LEU A 256 12.47 5.30 26.32
N GLY A 257 12.20 5.40 25.03
CA GLY A 257 11.57 6.53 24.38
C GLY A 257 10.06 6.50 24.57
N LEU A 258 9.51 7.64 24.96
CA LEU A 258 8.08 7.90 25.08
C LEU A 258 7.66 8.88 23.99
N ASP A 259 6.79 8.45 23.09
CA ASP A 259 6.19 9.29 22.07
C ASP A 259 4.80 9.72 22.57
N TYR A 260 4.70 10.94 23.10
CA TYR A 260 3.52 11.40 23.82
C TYR A 260 2.87 12.60 23.13
N TYR A 261 1.62 12.41 22.73
CA TYR A 261 0.78 13.41 22.08
C TYR A 261 -0.53 13.58 22.85
N CYS A 262 -1.29 14.63 22.55
CA CYS A 262 -2.64 14.77 23.12
C CYS A 262 -3.55 13.58 22.78
N HIS A 263 -3.31 12.92 21.64
CA HIS A 263 -4.04 11.73 21.21
C HIS A 263 -3.44 10.41 21.72
N SER A 264 -2.38 10.44 22.53
CA SER A 264 -1.90 9.25 23.26
C SER A 264 -2.85 8.88 24.41
N GLU A 265 -3.66 9.83 24.89
CA GLU A 265 -4.64 9.57 25.93
C GLU A 265 -6.04 9.29 25.36
N TRP A 266 -6.53 8.09 25.59
CA TRP A 266 -7.82 7.57 25.12
C TRP A 266 -8.82 7.45 26.27
N PHE A 267 -10.09 7.62 25.92
CA PHE A 267 -11.20 7.40 26.84
C PHE A 267 -12.28 6.55 26.18
N TYR A 268 -12.72 5.51 26.90
CA TYR A 268 -13.74 4.58 26.42
C TYR A 268 -15.05 4.78 27.19
N ASP A 269 -16.15 5.03 26.49
CA ASP A 269 -17.50 5.00 27.06
C ASP A 269 -18.45 4.13 26.23
N ALA A 270 -19.76 4.37 26.34
CA ALA A 270 -20.78 3.58 25.65
C ALA A 270 -20.68 3.69 24.11
N ASP A 271 -20.10 4.78 23.60
CA ASP A 271 -19.97 5.04 22.17
C ASP A 271 -18.64 4.52 21.59
N GLY A 272 -17.75 3.99 22.44
CA GLY A 272 -16.44 3.45 22.06
C GLY A 272 -15.27 4.26 22.59
N GLY A 273 -14.09 4.01 22.02
CA GLY A 273 -12.85 4.71 22.36
C GLY A 273 -12.68 5.98 21.54
N ARG A 274 -12.35 7.10 22.19
CA ARG A 274 -11.93 8.35 21.54
C ARG A 274 -10.62 8.87 22.11
N ALA A 275 -9.88 9.60 21.29
CA ALA A 275 -8.76 10.42 21.70
C ALA A 275 -8.86 11.79 21.00
N PRO A 276 -8.47 12.90 21.64
CA PRO A 276 -7.94 13.01 23.00
C PRO A 276 -8.96 12.69 24.10
N SER A 277 -8.47 12.22 25.25
CA SER A 277 -9.29 11.93 26.44
C SER A 277 -9.91 13.22 27.00
N PRO A 278 -11.21 13.22 27.40
CA PRO A 278 -11.79 14.31 28.18
C PRO A 278 -11.27 14.37 29.62
N GLU A 279 -10.62 13.30 30.09
CA GLU A 279 -10.04 13.14 31.42
C GLU A 279 -8.57 12.71 31.28
N PRO A 280 -7.68 13.60 30.80
CA PRO A 280 -6.26 13.27 30.66
C PRO A 280 -5.58 13.13 32.02
N VAL A 281 -4.57 12.26 32.12
CA VAL A 281 -3.73 12.11 33.31
C VAL A 281 -2.38 12.83 33.18
N GLY A 282 -2.00 13.18 31.96
CA GLY A 282 -0.79 13.93 31.64
C GLY A 282 0.49 13.09 31.55
N LEU A 283 1.46 13.63 30.82
CA LEU A 283 2.76 13.00 30.58
C LEU A 283 3.46 12.58 31.88
N ALA A 284 3.35 13.36 32.96
CA ALA A 284 4.04 13.04 34.21
C ALA A 284 3.53 11.75 34.86
N GLU A 285 2.23 11.48 34.78
CA GLU A 285 1.62 10.26 35.29
C GLU A 285 1.92 9.07 34.36
N VAL A 286 1.80 9.26 33.05
CA VAL A 286 2.15 8.22 32.07
C VAL A 286 3.61 7.78 32.23
N ALA A 287 4.55 8.74 32.30
CA ALA A 287 5.96 8.43 32.48
C ALA A 287 6.23 7.73 33.82
N ALA A 288 5.54 8.11 34.89
CA ALA A 288 5.66 7.43 36.18
C ALA A 288 5.21 5.96 36.11
N ARG A 289 4.13 5.65 35.39
CA ARG A 289 3.66 4.27 35.21
C ARG A 289 4.64 3.41 34.42
N TYR A 290 5.27 3.97 33.38
CA TYR A 290 6.34 3.28 32.66
C TYR A 290 7.59 3.10 33.55
N ALA A 291 7.92 4.10 34.39
CA ALA A 291 8.99 4.01 35.39
C ALA A 291 8.74 2.85 36.36
N ASP A 292 7.54 2.77 36.91
CA ASP A 292 7.13 1.76 37.89
C ASP A 292 7.11 0.36 37.28
N ARG A 293 6.68 0.24 36.01
CA ARG A 293 6.62 -1.04 35.30
C ARG A 293 8.00 -1.56 34.90
N TYR A 294 8.85 -0.75 34.29
CA TYR A 294 10.09 -1.22 33.65
C TYR A 294 11.37 -0.85 34.39
N GLY A 295 11.37 0.21 35.21
CA GLY A 295 12.54 0.68 35.94
C GLY A 295 13.70 1.14 35.04
N LEU A 296 13.42 1.51 33.79
CA LEU A 296 14.41 1.96 32.82
C LEU A 296 14.55 3.49 32.80
N PRO A 297 15.74 4.03 32.47
CA PRO A 297 15.90 5.41 32.02
C PRO A 297 14.92 5.73 30.87
N MET A 298 14.39 6.96 30.84
CA MET A 298 13.45 7.39 29.82
C MET A 298 13.83 8.68 29.11
N MET A 299 13.27 8.88 27.92
CA MET A 299 13.36 10.10 27.13
C MET A 299 11.98 10.38 26.53
N LEU A 300 11.53 11.63 26.50
CA LEU A 300 10.43 12.01 25.63
C LEU A 300 10.98 12.10 24.21
N THR A 301 10.74 11.07 23.41
CA THR A 301 11.34 10.90 22.08
C THR A 301 10.53 11.57 20.98
N GLU A 302 9.25 11.82 21.20
CA GLU A 302 8.41 12.63 20.32
C GLU A 302 7.27 13.33 21.09
N THR A 303 6.99 14.58 20.70
CA THR A 303 5.73 15.28 20.99
C THR A 303 5.54 16.43 20.02
N ASN A 304 4.28 16.76 19.71
CA ASN A 304 3.87 17.96 19.00
C ASN A 304 2.36 18.20 19.16
N ILE A 305 1.87 19.25 18.50
CA ILE A 305 0.44 19.46 18.26
C ILE A 305 0.21 20.09 16.88
N ARG A 306 -0.86 19.65 16.20
CA ARG A 306 -1.35 20.29 14.97
C ARG A 306 -2.21 21.50 15.32
N GLY A 307 -1.59 22.67 15.31
CA GLY A 307 -2.26 23.93 15.60
C GLY A 307 -1.52 25.12 15.01
N LEU A 308 -1.92 26.33 15.37
CA LEU A 308 -1.15 27.52 15.03
C LEU A 308 0.16 27.55 15.82
N PRO A 309 1.15 28.34 15.39
CA PRO A 309 2.38 28.52 16.16
C PRO A 309 2.14 28.91 17.62
N THR A 310 1.08 29.66 17.92
CA THR A 310 0.70 30.02 19.30
C THR A 310 0.15 28.83 20.10
N ASP A 311 -0.60 27.92 19.47
CA ASP A 311 -1.06 26.67 20.08
C ASP A 311 0.14 25.76 20.38
N GLN A 312 1.09 25.67 19.44
CA GLN A 312 2.34 24.92 19.62
C GLN A 312 3.17 25.46 20.79
N VAL A 313 3.24 26.80 20.96
CA VAL A 313 3.90 27.44 22.12
C VAL A 313 3.24 27.01 23.44
N SER A 314 1.91 27.05 23.52
CA SER A 314 1.18 26.62 24.71
C SER A 314 1.34 25.12 24.97
N TRP A 315 1.33 24.28 23.93
CA TRP A 315 1.57 22.84 24.09
C TRP A 315 3.01 22.53 24.56
N LEU A 316 4.01 23.23 24.01
CA LEU A 316 5.41 23.15 24.49
C LEU A 316 5.52 23.53 25.96
N ARG A 317 4.84 24.60 26.39
CA ARG A 317 4.80 24.97 27.80
C ARG A 317 4.24 23.84 28.66
N TYR A 318 3.06 23.32 28.29
CA TYR A 318 2.40 22.23 29.03
C TYR A 318 3.29 21.01 29.18
N THR A 319 3.83 20.52 28.06
CA THR A 319 4.65 19.30 28.04
C THR A 319 5.96 19.48 28.79
N LEU A 320 6.58 20.67 28.78
CA LEU A 320 7.73 20.98 29.61
C LEU A 320 7.40 21.06 31.11
N GLU A 321 6.25 21.65 31.49
CA GLU A 321 5.79 21.64 32.90
C GLU A 321 5.55 20.20 33.38
N GLN A 322 4.94 19.34 32.55
CA GLN A 322 4.76 17.92 32.85
C GLN A 322 6.09 17.16 32.93
N TYR A 323 7.05 17.47 32.04
CA TYR A 323 8.39 16.88 32.07
C TYR A 323 9.13 17.22 33.38
N GLU A 324 9.07 18.49 33.81
CA GLU A 324 9.66 18.93 35.09
C GLU A 324 8.93 18.32 36.29
N LEU A 325 7.60 18.17 36.22
CA LEU A 325 6.82 17.46 37.23
C LEU A 325 7.24 15.99 37.34
N ALA A 326 7.42 15.28 36.23
CA ALA A 326 7.90 13.91 36.22
C ALA A 326 9.29 13.78 36.85
N LEU A 327 10.22 14.67 36.50
CA LEU A 327 11.54 14.74 37.13
C LEU A 327 11.43 14.96 38.65
N SER A 328 10.53 15.86 39.09
CA SER A 328 10.29 16.12 40.52
C SER A 328 9.73 14.91 41.28
N ARG A 329 9.02 14.01 40.56
CA ARG A 329 8.51 12.73 41.07
C ARG A 329 9.56 11.61 41.05
N GLY A 330 10.77 11.88 40.57
CA GLY A 330 11.87 10.91 40.53
C GLY A 330 11.92 10.05 39.26
N VAL A 331 11.12 10.38 38.23
CA VAL A 331 11.18 9.71 36.93
C VAL A 331 12.52 10.06 36.24
N PRO A 332 13.34 9.08 35.83
CA PRO A 332 14.66 9.33 35.25
C PRO A 332 14.54 9.75 33.78
N LEU A 333 14.19 11.01 33.52
CA LEU A 333 14.08 11.55 32.16
C LEU A 333 15.41 12.18 31.68
N HIS A 334 15.89 11.77 30.51
CA HIS A 334 17.20 12.10 29.95
C HIS A 334 17.14 12.97 28.69
N GLY A 335 15.96 13.22 28.12
CA GLY A 335 15.84 14.11 26.96
C GLY A 335 14.41 14.47 26.62
N TYR A 336 14.26 15.60 25.94
CA TYR A 336 13.00 16.16 25.48
C TYR A 336 13.08 16.42 23.98
N CYS A 337 12.26 15.73 23.18
CA CYS A 337 12.19 15.93 21.74
C CYS A 337 10.85 16.54 21.33
N TRP A 338 10.91 17.74 20.74
CA TRP A 338 9.83 18.19 19.87
C TRP A 338 10.03 17.57 18.50
N PHE A 339 9.06 16.80 18.05
CA PHE A 339 9.17 16.07 16.79
C PHE A 339 8.11 16.57 15.82
N PRO A 340 8.43 16.90 14.56
CA PRO A 340 9.77 16.98 13.95
C PRO A 340 10.38 18.40 13.99
N LEU A 341 11.61 18.54 13.51
CA LEU A 341 12.28 19.84 13.35
C LEU A 341 11.66 20.69 12.24
N VAL A 342 11.12 20.06 11.20
CA VAL A 342 10.49 20.71 10.03
C VAL A 342 9.12 20.08 9.85
N ASP A 343 8.09 20.86 9.51
CA ASP A 343 6.74 20.34 9.26
C ASP A 343 6.76 19.04 8.44
N SER A 344 5.82 18.15 8.76
CA SER A 344 5.68 16.88 8.08
C SER A 344 4.65 16.96 6.95
N ARG A 345 4.28 15.82 6.36
CA ARG A 345 3.18 15.69 5.42
C ARG A 345 2.33 14.45 5.68
N ASP A 346 1.06 14.53 5.30
CA ASP A 346 0.08 13.43 5.18
C ASP A 346 -0.32 12.66 6.47
N TRP A 347 0.25 13.01 7.62
CA TRP A 347 -0.15 12.48 8.94
C TRP A 347 -1.60 12.79 9.30
N ASP A 348 -2.24 13.75 8.61
CA ASP A 348 -3.68 13.99 8.69
C ASP A 348 -4.53 12.79 8.23
N SER A 349 -3.91 11.83 7.55
CA SER A 349 -4.48 10.55 7.18
C SER A 349 -3.84 9.35 7.86
N LEU A 350 -3.03 9.57 8.92
CA LEU A 350 -2.11 8.57 9.47
C LEU A 350 -1.25 7.94 8.37
N LEU A 351 -0.82 8.73 7.40
CA LEU A 351 -0.05 8.27 6.23
C LEU A 351 -0.71 7.17 5.41
N ALA A 352 -2.01 6.95 5.56
CA ALA A 352 -2.75 6.02 4.72
C ALA A 352 -2.90 6.56 3.28
N ARG A 353 -2.59 7.83 3.03
CA ARG A 353 -2.64 8.49 1.72
C ARG A 353 -1.35 9.27 1.49
N ALA A 354 -0.83 9.21 0.27
CA ALA A 354 0.27 10.05 -0.18
C ALA A 354 -0.27 11.27 -0.94
N GLY A 355 -0.82 12.25 -0.20
CA GLY A 355 -1.46 13.45 -0.76
C GLY A 355 -0.54 14.67 -0.83
N GLY A 356 0.65 14.60 -0.24
CA GLY A 356 1.58 15.71 -0.11
C GLY A 356 1.05 16.87 0.73
N ARG A 357 0.04 16.66 1.59
CA ARG A 357 -0.53 17.74 2.42
C ARG A 357 0.40 18.07 3.57
N VAL A 358 0.73 19.34 3.76
CA VAL A 358 1.57 19.80 4.87
C VAL A 358 0.86 19.56 6.20
N ASP A 359 1.57 18.94 7.13
CA ASP A 359 1.16 18.83 8.53
C ASP A 359 1.97 19.81 9.40
N PRO A 360 1.35 20.91 9.88
CA PRO A 360 2.05 22.00 10.56
C PRO A 360 2.37 21.65 12.02
N VAL A 361 3.34 20.77 12.22
CA VAL A 361 3.77 20.27 13.54
C VAL A 361 5.25 20.55 13.85
N GLY A 362 6.01 21.08 12.89
CA GLY A 362 7.44 21.23 13.02
C GLY A 362 7.88 22.48 13.78
N VAL A 363 9.13 22.47 14.27
CA VAL A 363 9.79 23.69 14.78
C VAL A 363 9.89 24.77 13.70
N TRP A 364 10.15 24.35 12.46
CA TRP A 364 10.17 25.20 11.27
C TRP A 364 9.00 24.87 10.36
N ALA A 365 8.22 25.89 10.00
CA ALA A 365 7.09 25.72 9.10
C ALA A 365 7.56 25.51 7.65
N LEU A 366 6.81 24.73 6.87
CA LEU A 366 7.05 24.55 5.43
C LEU A 366 6.19 25.49 4.58
N GLY A 367 6.84 26.22 3.68
CA GLY A 367 6.14 26.95 2.63
C GLY A 367 5.87 26.11 1.38
N PRO A 368 5.12 26.63 0.38
CA PRO A 368 4.67 25.87 -0.79
C PRO A 368 5.80 25.24 -1.62
N GLY A 369 6.98 25.86 -1.67
CA GLY A 369 8.16 25.37 -2.38
C GLY A 369 9.12 24.54 -1.51
N GLY A 370 8.70 24.18 -0.29
CA GLY A 370 9.54 23.50 0.70
C GLY A 370 10.55 24.42 1.39
N GLU A 371 10.38 25.74 1.31
CA GLU A 371 11.19 26.70 2.05
C GLU A 371 10.86 26.69 3.55
N ARG A 372 11.88 26.89 4.40
CA ARG A 372 11.71 26.83 5.86
C ARG A 372 11.38 28.22 6.37
N ARG A 373 10.23 28.33 7.04
CA ARG A 373 9.68 29.58 7.55
C ARG A 373 9.77 29.61 9.07
N ARG A 374 10.38 30.66 9.59
CA ARG A 374 10.43 30.95 11.02
C ARG A 374 9.05 31.40 11.49
N THR A 375 8.63 30.94 12.66
CA THR A 375 7.36 31.29 13.29
C THR A 375 7.58 31.75 14.74
N ALA A 376 6.53 32.23 15.41
CA ALA A 376 6.58 32.52 16.83
C ALA A 376 6.97 31.27 17.66
N PHE A 377 6.58 30.08 17.19
CA PHE A 377 6.98 28.83 17.82
C PHE A 377 8.49 28.57 17.70
N THR A 378 9.08 28.80 16.52
CA THR A 378 10.53 28.64 16.31
C THR A 378 11.34 29.46 17.32
N GLU A 379 10.95 30.70 17.56
CA GLU A 379 11.64 31.61 18.49
C GLU A 379 11.59 31.13 19.93
N VAL A 380 10.40 30.70 20.38
CA VAL A 380 10.19 30.17 21.74
C VAL A 380 10.92 28.84 21.92
N TYR A 381 10.88 27.95 20.92
CA TYR A 381 11.61 26.68 20.96
C TYR A 381 13.12 26.91 21.08
N GLU A 382 13.70 27.80 20.27
CA GLU A 382 15.13 28.14 20.35
C GLU A 382 15.50 28.73 21.72
N ALA A 383 14.65 29.59 22.29
CA ALA A 383 14.87 30.14 23.63
C ALA A 383 14.82 29.05 24.72
N ALA A 384 13.84 28.13 24.65
CA ALA A 384 13.71 27.01 25.58
C ALA A 384 14.91 26.05 25.47
N ALA A 385 15.35 25.74 24.25
CA ALA A 385 16.55 24.94 23.98
C ALA A 385 17.83 25.60 24.50
N ALA A 386 17.91 26.94 24.45
CA ALA A 386 19.00 27.72 25.04
C ALA A 386 18.93 27.84 26.58
N GLY A 387 17.92 27.25 27.23
CA GLY A 387 17.80 27.17 28.68
C GLY A 387 16.83 28.17 29.32
N ALA A 388 15.94 28.81 28.55
CA ALA A 388 14.90 29.66 29.13
C ALA A 388 14.04 28.88 30.15
N PRO A 389 13.65 29.50 31.28
CA PRO A 389 12.69 28.92 32.22
C PRO A 389 11.34 28.65 31.57
N VAL A 390 10.67 27.54 31.95
CA VAL A 390 9.33 27.22 31.41
C VAL A 390 8.30 28.31 31.76
N ALA A 391 8.46 28.92 32.94
CA ALA A 391 7.60 30.02 33.39
C ALA A 391 7.63 31.26 32.47
N ASP A 392 8.71 31.44 31.69
CA ASP A 392 8.86 32.55 30.75
C ASP A 392 8.22 32.25 29.39
N ILE A 393 7.82 31.00 29.13
CA ILE A 393 7.12 30.62 27.90
C ILE A 393 5.68 31.19 27.95
N PRO A 394 5.25 31.95 26.91
CA PRO A 394 3.89 32.46 26.87
C PRO A 394 2.82 31.36 26.92
N ALA A 395 1.68 31.65 27.55
CA ALA A 395 0.50 30.80 27.55
C ALA A 395 -0.59 31.48 26.71
N TYR A 396 -0.71 31.10 25.44
CA TYR A 396 -1.75 31.61 24.54
C TYR A 396 -3.00 30.74 24.59
N ARG A 397 -4.19 31.35 24.68
CA ARG A 397 -5.45 30.62 24.59
C ARG A 397 -5.46 29.79 23.32
N PHE A 398 -5.78 28.50 23.45
CA PHE A 398 -5.90 27.61 22.32
C PHE A 398 -6.97 28.10 21.35
N GLN A 399 -6.74 27.85 20.07
CA GLN A 399 -7.64 28.21 18.99
C GLN A 399 -8.18 26.96 18.30
N HIS A 400 -9.37 27.04 17.71
CA HIS A 400 -9.95 25.92 16.96
C HIS A 400 -9.00 25.38 15.87
N PRO A 401 -8.78 24.05 15.81
CA PRO A 401 -9.44 22.99 16.59
C PRO A 401 -8.78 22.60 17.92
N CYS A 402 -7.66 23.21 18.31
CA CYS A 402 -6.93 22.86 19.54
C CYS A 402 -7.72 23.16 20.83
N ASP A 403 -8.58 24.17 20.84
CA ASP A 403 -9.45 24.49 21.99
C ASP A 403 -10.43 23.35 22.32
N GLU A 404 -11.00 22.73 21.31
CA GLU A 404 -11.86 21.55 21.44
C GLU A 404 -11.04 20.30 21.77
N GLN A 405 -9.94 20.06 21.06
CA GLN A 405 -9.08 18.88 21.27
C GLN A 405 -8.49 18.83 22.68
N LEU A 406 -8.11 19.99 23.23
CA LEU A 406 -7.48 20.10 24.54
C LEU A 406 -8.46 20.51 25.64
N ALA A 407 -9.77 20.44 25.41
CA ALA A 407 -10.78 20.82 26.40
C ALA A 407 -10.60 20.07 27.74
N GLY A 408 -10.21 18.79 27.69
CA GLY A 408 -9.93 17.97 28.88
C GLY A 408 -8.71 18.44 29.70
N TRP A 409 -7.77 19.15 29.09
CA TRP A 409 -6.57 19.68 29.76
C TRP A 409 -6.83 21.00 30.48
N LEU A 410 -7.80 21.80 30.02
CA LEU A 410 -8.04 23.16 30.53
C LEU A 410 -8.18 23.28 32.06
N PRO A 411 -8.84 22.34 32.77
CA PRO A 411 -8.92 22.39 34.23
C PRO A 411 -7.55 22.38 34.93
N GLU A 412 -6.59 21.60 34.43
CA GLU A 412 -5.22 21.53 34.99
C GLU A 412 -4.44 22.82 34.74
N LEU A 413 -4.74 23.49 33.63
CA LEU A 413 -4.10 24.71 33.17
C LEU A 413 -4.76 26.00 33.73
N ALA A 414 -5.69 25.87 34.68
CA ALA A 414 -6.41 27.02 35.25
C ALA A 414 -5.48 28.05 35.94
N HIS A 415 -4.28 27.62 36.34
CA HIS A 415 -3.27 28.46 36.98
C HIS A 415 -2.45 29.30 35.99
N TRP A 416 -2.60 29.09 34.67
CA TRP A 416 -1.83 29.80 33.66
C TRP A 416 -2.26 31.25 33.46
N PRO A 417 -1.30 32.17 33.21
CA PRO A 417 -1.60 33.55 32.85
C PRO A 417 -1.97 33.64 31.36
N TRP A 418 -3.16 33.15 30.99
CA TRP A 418 -3.61 33.08 29.60
C TRP A 418 -3.64 34.45 28.91
N GLN A 419 -3.05 34.48 27.72
CA GLN A 419 -3.00 35.62 26.81
C GLN A 419 -3.85 35.33 25.58
N ASP A 420 -4.48 36.35 25.01
CA ASP A 420 -5.09 36.22 23.68
C ASP A 420 -3.98 36.10 22.63
N PRO A 421 -4.08 35.14 21.70
CA PRO A 421 -3.09 35.01 20.64
C PRO A 421 -3.14 36.24 19.71
N PRO A 422 -1.98 36.67 19.16
CA PRO A 422 -1.96 37.67 18.09
C PRO A 422 -2.78 37.20 16.87
N PRO A 423 -3.29 38.11 16.01
CA PRO A 423 -4.00 37.73 14.80
C PRO A 423 -3.09 36.90 13.89
N ALA A 424 -3.30 35.59 13.84
CA ALA A 424 -2.54 34.65 13.03
C ALA A 424 -3.38 34.14 11.84
N GLY A 425 -2.70 33.53 10.86
CA GLY A 425 -3.37 32.81 9.77
C GLY A 425 -4.25 31.67 10.29
N ARG A 426 -5.06 31.06 9.42
CA ARG A 426 -5.86 29.88 9.79
C ARG A 426 -5.02 28.61 9.72
N VAL A 427 -5.25 27.67 10.65
CA VAL A 427 -4.77 26.29 10.49
C VAL A 427 -5.48 25.71 9.26
N PRO A 428 -4.76 25.07 8.32
CA PRO A 428 -5.40 24.37 7.21
C PRO A 428 -6.45 23.39 7.76
N ALA A 429 -7.65 23.39 7.18
CA ALA A 429 -8.68 22.45 7.59
C ALA A 429 -8.20 21.02 7.33
N VAL A 430 -8.31 20.16 8.34
CA VAL A 430 -8.08 18.73 8.17
C VAL A 430 -9.27 18.17 7.41
N HIS A 431 -9.06 17.84 6.15
CA HIS A 431 -10.01 16.99 5.43
C HIS A 431 -9.74 15.52 5.82
N ALA A 432 -10.23 15.16 7.02
CA ALA A 432 -10.86 13.85 7.10
C ALA A 432 -11.94 13.86 6.00
N PRO A 433 -12.07 12.82 5.15
CA PRO A 433 -13.23 12.74 4.29
C PRO A 433 -14.43 12.98 5.20
N ALA A 434 -15.24 14.00 4.89
CA ALA A 434 -16.39 14.32 5.72
C ALA A 434 -17.14 13.01 5.99
N PRO A 435 -17.62 12.77 7.23
CA PRO A 435 -18.65 11.77 7.40
C PRO A 435 -19.70 12.11 6.36
N ARG A 436 -20.01 11.10 5.53
CA ARG A 436 -20.90 11.28 4.38
C ARG A 436 -22.13 12.04 4.88
N PRO A 437 -22.70 12.98 4.09
CA PRO A 437 -24.06 13.35 4.34
C PRO A 437 -24.85 12.04 4.46
N GLU A 438 -25.56 11.85 5.57
CA GLU A 438 -26.53 10.77 5.65
C GLU A 438 -27.35 10.83 4.36
N PRO A 439 -27.52 9.71 3.64
CA PRO A 439 -28.24 9.75 2.40
C PRO A 439 -29.64 10.28 2.71
N GLU A 440 -29.92 11.51 2.28
CA GLU A 440 -31.30 11.98 2.17
C GLU A 440 -32.01 10.91 1.32
N GLU A 441 -33.13 10.38 1.82
CA GLU A 441 -33.97 9.42 1.11
C GLU A 441 -34.54 10.10 -0.16
N GLU A 442 -33.71 10.26 -1.18
CA GLU A 442 -34.14 10.57 -2.54
C GLU A 442 -34.30 9.27 -3.32
N ALA A 443 -35.37 9.23 -4.11
CA ALA A 443 -35.82 8.05 -4.85
C ALA A 443 -34.68 7.39 -5.65
N MET A 444 -34.53 6.07 -5.48
CA MET A 444 -33.46 5.26 -6.05
C MET A 444 -33.33 5.44 -7.57
N THR A 445 -32.34 6.22 -7.99
CA THR A 445 -31.74 6.14 -9.33
C THR A 445 -30.56 5.18 -9.24
N GLU A 446 -30.41 4.30 -10.23
CA GLU A 446 -29.32 3.33 -10.24
C GLU A 446 -27.97 4.04 -10.29
N PRO A 447 -26.99 3.69 -9.41
CA PRO A 447 -25.72 4.39 -9.39
C PRO A 447 -24.97 4.20 -10.70
N ASP A 448 -24.48 5.34 -11.11
CA ASP A 448 -23.54 5.59 -12.18
C ASP A 448 -22.28 4.68 -12.07
N LEU A 449 -21.84 4.06 -13.18
CA LEU A 449 -20.70 3.11 -13.20
C LEU A 449 -19.44 3.79 -13.77
N VAL A 450 -18.32 3.72 -13.05
CA VAL A 450 -17.00 4.19 -13.50
C VAL A 450 -16.02 3.04 -13.48
N VAL A 451 -15.48 2.68 -14.65
CA VAL A 451 -14.55 1.57 -14.84
C VAL A 451 -13.15 2.12 -15.03
N LEU A 452 -12.21 1.72 -14.18
CA LEU A 452 -10.80 2.08 -14.27
C LEU A 452 -9.99 0.90 -14.85
N SER A 453 -9.44 1.09 -16.05
CA SER A 453 -8.85 0.02 -16.85
C SER A 453 -7.44 0.37 -17.34
N HIS A 454 -6.50 -0.57 -17.17
CA HIS A 454 -5.19 -0.55 -17.82
C HIS A 454 -5.25 -1.01 -19.29
N LEU A 455 -6.40 -1.55 -19.71
CA LEU A 455 -6.66 -1.98 -21.07
C LEU A 455 -7.45 -0.91 -21.82
N ARG A 456 -7.02 -0.60 -23.03
CA ARG A 456 -7.64 0.41 -23.89
C ARG A 456 -8.80 -0.16 -24.69
N TRP A 457 -9.86 0.62 -24.83
CA TRP A 457 -11.08 0.25 -25.54
C TRP A 457 -10.85 -0.15 -27.00
N PRO A 458 -10.14 0.63 -27.85
CA PRO A 458 -10.04 0.37 -29.29
C PRO A 458 -9.01 -0.69 -29.71
N TRP A 459 -8.33 -1.35 -28.75
CA TRP A 459 -7.24 -2.29 -29.07
C TRP A 459 -7.72 -3.75 -29.14
N VAL A 460 -7.32 -4.60 -28.19
CA VAL A 460 -7.72 -6.01 -28.14
C VAL A 460 -9.04 -6.14 -27.38
N TRP A 461 -10.06 -6.66 -28.06
CA TRP A 461 -11.39 -6.92 -27.48
C TRP A 461 -11.34 -8.14 -26.56
N GLN A 462 -11.61 -7.92 -25.27
CA GLN A 462 -11.45 -8.95 -24.24
C GLN A 462 -12.44 -8.71 -23.09
N ARG A 463 -12.20 -9.35 -21.93
CA ARG A 463 -13.13 -9.38 -20.78
C ARG A 463 -13.71 -8.01 -20.41
N PRO A 464 -12.93 -6.91 -20.24
CA PRO A 464 -13.50 -5.61 -19.87
C PRO A 464 -14.53 -5.10 -20.87
N GLN A 465 -14.25 -5.15 -22.17
CA GLN A 465 -15.19 -4.67 -23.18
C GLN A 465 -16.47 -5.53 -23.20
N HIS A 466 -16.33 -6.85 -23.10
CA HIS A 466 -17.48 -7.75 -23.04
C HIS A 466 -18.39 -7.47 -21.85
N LEU A 467 -17.82 -7.33 -20.65
CA LEU A 467 -18.56 -7.11 -19.42
C LEU A 467 -19.16 -5.71 -19.38
N VAL A 468 -18.36 -4.67 -19.65
CA VAL A 468 -18.79 -3.28 -19.51
C VAL A 468 -19.89 -2.92 -20.50
N SER A 469 -19.82 -3.38 -21.76
CA SER A 469 -20.91 -3.17 -22.72
C SER A 469 -22.23 -3.81 -22.31
N ARG A 470 -22.19 -4.96 -21.64
CA ARG A 470 -23.40 -5.66 -21.15
C ARG A 470 -23.93 -5.01 -19.88
N LEU A 471 -23.05 -4.68 -18.94
CA LEU A 471 -23.40 -3.99 -17.71
C LEU A 471 -24.04 -2.63 -18.01
N ALA A 472 -23.52 -1.87 -18.98
CA ALA A 472 -24.14 -0.61 -19.42
C ALA A 472 -25.60 -0.81 -19.86
N GLY A 473 -25.92 -1.92 -20.55
CA GLY A 473 -27.29 -2.25 -20.94
C GLY A 473 -28.18 -2.77 -19.82
N LEU A 474 -27.60 -3.32 -18.74
CA LEU A 474 -28.33 -3.85 -17.58
C LEU A 474 -28.70 -2.78 -16.54
N ARG A 475 -28.20 -1.54 -16.69
CA ARG A 475 -28.39 -0.44 -15.73
C ARG A 475 -29.13 0.75 -16.36
N PRO A 476 -30.42 0.59 -16.71
CA PRO A 476 -31.15 1.62 -17.43
C PRO A 476 -31.24 2.92 -16.61
N GLY A 477 -30.78 4.02 -17.21
CA GLY A 477 -30.76 5.34 -16.57
C GLY A 477 -29.45 5.68 -15.85
N ALA A 478 -28.55 4.72 -15.65
CA ALA A 478 -27.18 4.96 -15.21
C ALA A 478 -26.26 5.16 -16.41
N ARG A 479 -25.25 6.02 -16.27
CA ARG A 479 -24.18 6.20 -17.25
C ARG A 479 -23.01 5.30 -16.91
N THR A 480 -22.33 4.84 -17.95
CA THR A 480 -21.13 4.02 -17.82
C THR A 480 -19.94 4.76 -18.39
N TYR A 481 -18.90 4.96 -17.57
CA TYR A 481 -17.66 5.61 -17.97
C TYR A 481 -16.54 4.57 -18.01
N PHE A 482 -15.78 4.55 -19.10
CA PHE A 482 -14.61 3.67 -19.25
C PHE A 482 -13.34 4.52 -19.28
N VAL A 483 -12.62 4.52 -18.16
CA VAL A 483 -11.47 5.37 -17.89
C VAL A 483 -10.19 4.58 -18.15
N GLU A 484 -9.39 5.06 -19.08
CA GLU A 484 -8.12 4.46 -19.48
C GLU A 484 -6.92 5.11 -18.80
N GLU A 485 -5.80 4.41 -18.88
CA GLU A 485 -4.48 4.91 -18.57
C GLU A 485 -4.10 6.17 -19.37
N PRO A 486 -3.31 7.08 -18.75
CA PRO A 486 -2.89 8.33 -19.37
C PRO A 486 -2.07 8.13 -20.64
N VAL A 487 -1.97 9.19 -21.44
CA VAL A 487 -1.08 9.29 -22.60
C VAL A 487 -0.31 10.60 -22.57
N SER A 488 0.89 10.62 -23.13
CA SER A 488 1.59 11.88 -23.40
C SER A 488 1.02 12.52 -24.68
N GLY A 489 0.96 13.85 -24.69
CA GLY A 489 0.53 14.59 -25.87
C GLY A 489 0.83 16.09 -25.78
N PRO A 490 0.50 16.84 -26.85
CA PRO A 490 0.89 18.24 -27.01
C PRO A 490 -0.03 19.19 -26.20
N VAL A 491 -0.01 19.07 -24.87
CA VAL A 491 -0.76 19.90 -23.93
C VAL A 491 0.18 20.63 -22.98
N SER A 492 -0.21 21.82 -22.50
CA SER A 492 0.59 22.60 -21.54
C SER A 492 0.33 22.22 -20.07
N ALA A 493 -0.76 21.49 -19.81
CA ALA A 493 -1.14 20.97 -18.50
C ALA A 493 -1.98 19.69 -18.70
N PRO A 494 -2.12 18.83 -17.68
CA PRO A 494 -2.96 17.64 -17.78
C PRO A 494 -4.42 17.97 -18.12
N VAL A 495 -4.99 17.29 -19.12
CA VAL A 495 -6.38 17.49 -19.59
C VAL A 495 -7.06 16.15 -19.81
N VAL A 496 -8.29 16.00 -19.31
CA VAL A 496 -9.11 14.81 -19.55
C VAL A 496 -9.79 14.93 -20.91
N GLN A 497 -9.67 13.88 -21.71
CA GLN A 497 -10.35 13.71 -23.00
C GLN A 497 -11.49 12.71 -22.86
N ARG A 498 -12.49 12.81 -23.73
CA ARG A 498 -13.66 11.93 -23.72
C ARG A 498 -14.18 11.61 -25.12
N GLU A 499 -14.81 10.44 -25.26
CA GLU A 499 -15.41 9.93 -26.50
C GLU A 499 -16.67 9.10 -26.19
N GLU A 500 -17.75 9.31 -26.95
CA GLU A 500 -19.03 8.60 -26.76
C GLU A 500 -19.10 7.33 -27.62
N LEU A 501 -19.37 6.18 -26.98
CA LEU A 501 -19.34 4.84 -27.56
C LEU A 501 -20.62 4.06 -27.23
N GLY A 502 -21.73 4.39 -27.89
CA GLY A 502 -22.95 3.58 -27.86
C GLY A 502 -23.50 3.31 -26.45
N GLY A 503 -23.56 4.33 -25.60
CA GLY A 503 -24.01 4.23 -24.21
C GLY A 503 -22.88 4.15 -23.17
N ILE A 504 -21.63 4.22 -23.61
CA ILE A 504 -20.43 4.30 -22.76
C ILE A 504 -19.66 5.57 -23.09
N THR A 505 -19.25 6.32 -22.08
CA THR A 505 -18.33 7.46 -22.24
C THR A 505 -16.91 6.98 -21.94
N ARG A 506 -16.07 6.85 -22.97
CA ARG A 506 -14.64 6.59 -22.83
C ARG A 506 -13.92 7.86 -22.38
N MET A 507 -12.98 7.74 -21.44
CA MET A 507 -12.19 8.88 -20.93
C MET A 507 -10.72 8.51 -20.75
N TRP A 508 -9.82 9.46 -20.97
CA TRP A 508 -8.39 9.30 -20.68
C TRP A 508 -7.72 10.64 -20.36
N LEU A 509 -6.64 10.62 -19.58
CA LEU A 509 -5.84 11.82 -19.30
C LEU A 509 -4.74 11.99 -20.36
N VAL A 510 -4.60 13.20 -20.89
CA VAL A 510 -3.43 13.62 -21.68
C VAL A 510 -2.54 14.47 -20.80
N VAL A 511 -1.28 14.08 -20.62
CA VAL A 511 -0.27 14.84 -19.88
C VAL A 511 0.74 15.49 -20.83
N PRO A 512 1.41 16.59 -20.43
CA PRO A 512 2.44 17.23 -21.25
C PRO A 512 3.58 16.27 -21.62
N GLU A 513 4.07 16.37 -22.85
CA GLU A 513 5.22 15.60 -23.33
C GLU A 513 6.53 15.98 -22.63
N GLU A 514 7.27 14.98 -22.15
CA GLU A 514 8.64 15.14 -21.66
C GLU A 514 9.66 14.38 -22.53
N PRO A 515 10.91 14.86 -22.66
CA PRO A 515 11.94 14.18 -23.44
C PRO A 515 12.17 12.73 -22.99
N GLY A 516 12.00 11.77 -23.90
CA GLY A 516 12.20 10.33 -23.61
C GLY A 516 11.01 9.64 -22.95
N GLN A 517 9.91 10.36 -22.70
CA GLN A 517 8.69 9.79 -22.14
C GLN A 517 7.93 8.98 -23.20
N PRO A 518 7.47 7.75 -22.89
CA PRO A 518 6.67 6.97 -23.83
C PRO A 518 5.29 7.59 -24.05
N HIS A 519 4.65 7.24 -25.18
CA HIS A 519 3.30 7.73 -25.48
C HIS A 519 2.24 7.16 -24.53
N PHE A 520 2.34 5.86 -24.21
CA PHE A 520 1.44 5.20 -23.26
C PHE A 520 2.06 5.18 -21.87
N LEU A 521 1.26 5.56 -20.86
CA LEU A 521 1.72 5.82 -19.50
C LEU A 521 0.84 5.05 -18.49
N GLY A 522 1.38 4.75 -17.30
CA GLY A 522 0.62 4.12 -16.22
C GLY A 522 -0.15 5.14 -15.36
N PHE A 523 -1.15 4.66 -14.61
CA PHE A 523 -1.89 5.48 -13.63
C PHE A 523 -1.02 6.05 -12.51
N ASP A 524 0.13 5.44 -12.26
CA ASP A 524 1.08 5.74 -11.20
C ASP A 524 2.13 6.80 -11.56
N LEU A 525 2.08 7.32 -12.78
CA LEU A 525 2.98 8.39 -13.19
C LEU A 525 2.77 9.63 -12.31
N PRO A 526 3.82 10.26 -11.76
CA PRO A 526 3.69 11.48 -10.94
C PRO A 526 2.91 12.61 -11.63
N ALA A 527 3.07 12.77 -12.95
CA ALA A 527 2.32 13.77 -13.74
C ALA A 527 0.81 13.48 -13.83
N ALA A 528 0.37 12.26 -13.51
CA ALA A 528 -1.03 11.85 -13.46
C ALA A 528 -1.63 11.92 -12.04
N ALA A 529 -0.91 12.46 -11.04
CA ALA A 529 -1.40 12.53 -9.65
C ALA A 529 -2.75 13.27 -9.51
N CYS A 530 -3.04 14.25 -10.38
CA CYS A 530 -4.30 14.99 -10.39
C CYS A 530 -5.47 14.27 -11.09
N TYR A 531 -5.25 13.09 -11.68
CA TYR A 531 -6.23 12.45 -12.55
C TYR A 531 -7.56 12.16 -11.83
N GLY A 532 -7.50 11.68 -10.59
CA GLY A 532 -8.72 11.43 -9.79
C GLY A 532 -9.56 12.68 -9.56
N GLU A 533 -8.91 13.82 -9.29
CA GLU A 533 -9.59 15.11 -9.06
C GLU A 533 -10.20 15.67 -10.34
N LEU A 534 -9.44 15.63 -11.44
CA LEU A 534 -9.94 16.06 -12.76
C LEU A 534 -11.11 15.19 -13.21
N LEU A 535 -11.02 13.88 -13.02
CA LEU A 535 -12.11 12.96 -13.35
C LEU A 535 -13.35 13.24 -12.49
N ALA A 536 -13.18 13.44 -11.18
CA ALA A 536 -14.30 13.80 -10.30
C ALA A 536 -14.97 15.12 -10.75
N ALA A 537 -14.19 16.11 -11.18
CA ALA A 537 -14.71 17.37 -11.69
C ALA A 537 -15.49 17.20 -13.01
N GLU A 538 -14.97 16.39 -13.95
CA GLU A 538 -15.68 16.06 -15.20
C GLU A 538 -17.01 15.34 -14.93
N LEU A 539 -17.00 14.37 -14.02
CA LEU A 539 -18.22 13.65 -13.63
C LEU A 539 -19.23 14.56 -12.93
N ALA A 540 -18.77 15.50 -12.10
CA ALA A 540 -19.63 16.48 -11.44
C ALA A 540 -20.26 17.45 -12.45
N ALA A 541 -19.51 17.86 -13.49
CA ALA A 541 -20.01 18.73 -14.56
C ALA A 541 -21.18 18.10 -15.34
N ASP A 542 -21.23 16.76 -15.41
CA ASP A 542 -22.34 16.04 -16.02
C ASP A 542 -23.57 15.92 -15.08
N GLY A 543 -23.59 16.58 -13.91
CA GLY A 543 -24.74 16.65 -12.99
C GLY A 543 -24.99 15.36 -12.19
N ARG A 544 -23.93 14.71 -11.68
CA ARG A 544 -23.98 13.36 -11.06
C ARG A 544 -24.43 13.31 -9.59
N PRO A 545 -25.07 12.18 -9.16
CA PRO A 545 -25.36 11.89 -7.75
C PRO A 545 -24.08 11.62 -6.95
N ALA A 546 -24.17 11.73 -5.61
CA ALA A 546 -23.08 11.40 -4.70
C ALA A 546 -22.74 9.89 -4.79
N ALA A 547 -21.45 9.57 -4.96
CA ALA A 547 -20.86 8.23 -4.81
C ALA A 547 -21.19 7.17 -5.91
N PRO A 548 -20.51 7.17 -7.08
CA PRO A 548 -20.70 6.17 -8.14
C PRO A 548 -20.22 4.77 -7.73
N ASP A 549 -20.65 3.74 -8.46
CA ASP A 549 -20.00 2.42 -8.41
C ASP A 549 -18.68 2.50 -9.20
N VAL A 550 -17.56 2.17 -8.55
CA VAL A 550 -16.23 2.19 -9.17
C VAL A 550 -15.71 0.76 -9.35
N TRP A 551 -15.44 0.37 -10.59
CA TRP A 551 -14.93 -0.94 -10.97
C TRP A 551 -13.47 -0.83 -11.40
N VAL A 552 -12.58 -1.57 -10.76
CA VAL A 552 -11.14 -1.48 -10.96
C VAL A 552 -10.59 -2.77 -11.57
N TYR A 553 -9.80 -2.67 -12.64
CA TYR A 553 -9.07 -3.79 -13.24
C TYR A 553 -7.57 -3.81 -12.89
N THR A 554 -7.03 -2.72 -12.33
CA THR A 554 -5.61 -2.63 -11.94
C THR A 554 -5.43 -1.97 -10.57
N PRO A 555 -4.57 -2.51 -9.69
CA PRO A 555 -4.22 -1.86 -8.43
C PRO A 555 -3.68 -0.44 -8.56
N MET A 556 -3.10 -0.10 -9.71
CA MET A 556 -2.51 1.21 -9.92
C MET A 556 -3.57 2.33 -10.00
N ALA A 557 -4.83 2.00 -10.23
CA ALA A 557 -5.93 2.97 -10.24
C ALA A 557 -6.56 3.21 -8.84
N SER A 558 -5.99 2.65 -7.76
CA SER A 558 -6.58 2.72 -6.41
C SER A 558 -6.80 4.15 -5.92
N ASP A 559 -5.87 5.06 -6.23
CA ASP A 559 -5.93 6.44 -5.74
C ASP A 559 -7.00 7.23 -6.48
N ILE A 560 -7.16 6.98 -7.79
CA ILE A 560 -8.27 7.50 -8.60
C ILE A 560 -9.60 6.97 -8.05
N ALA A 561 -9.71 5.66 -7.80
CA ALA A 561 -10.91 5.07 -7.23
C ALA A 561 -11.30 5.75 -5.91
N ARG A 562 -10.33 6.03 -5.03
CA ARG A 562 -10.58 6.73 -3.76
C ARG A 562 -11.03 8.19 -3.96
N ALA A 563 -10.41 8.92 -4.89
CA ALA A 563 -10.75 10.30 -5.20
C ALA A 563 -12.21 10.45 -5.68
N LEU A 564 -12.73 9.43 -6.37
CA LEU A 564 -14.13 9.39 -6.83
C LEU A 564 -15.16 9.16 -5.72
N GLY A 565 -14.73 8.77 -4.51
CA GLY A 565 -15.62 8.54 -3.36
C GLY A 565 -16.69 7.47 -3.62
N PRO A 566 -16.33 6.21 -3.90
CA PRO A 566 -17.25 5.21 -4.42
C PRO A 566 -18.38 4.86 -3.46
N GLY A 567 -19.59 4.71 -3.99
CA GLY A 567 -20.73 4.11 -3.31
C GLY A 567 -20.53 2.60 -3.14
N ARG A 568 -19.90 1.98 -4.14
CA ARG A 568 -19.41 0.60 -4.13
C ARG A 568 -18.07 0.51 -4.85
N LEU A 569 -17.10 -0.19 -4.25
CA LEU A 569 -15.82 -0.48 -4.86
C LEU A 569 -15.76 -1.96 -5.31
N VAL A 570 -15.61 -2.17 -6.61
CA VAL A 570 -15.47 -3.49 -7.23
C VAL A 570 -14.04 -3.66 -7.72
N TYR A 571 -13.42 -4.78 -7.39
CA TYR A 571 -12.10 -5.15 -7.91
C TYR A 571 -12.19 -6.46 -8.70
N ASP A 572 -11.98 -6.41 -10.01
CA ASP A 572 -11.97 -7.59 -10.88
C ASP A 572 -10.53 -8.02 -11.18
N VAL A 573 -10.09 -9.06 -10.48
CA VAL A 573 -8.78 -9.68 -10.64
C VAL A 573 -8.83 -10.61 -11.84
N MET A 574 -8.70 -10.03 -13.04
CA MET A 574 -8.72 -10.80 -14.29
C MET A 574 -7.38 -11.50 -14.57
N ASP A 575 -6.27 -10.91 -14.15
CA ASP A 575 -4.90 -11.39 -14.35
C ASP A 575 -4.05 -11.15 -13.09
N ASP A 576 -2.97 -11.94 -12.93
CA ASP A 576 -1.94 -11.65 -11.92
C ASP A 576 -0.97 -10.62 -12.47
N LEU A 577 -1.37 -9.34 -12.44
CA LEU A 577 -0.55 -8.23 -12.95
C LEU A 577 0.84 -8.15 -12.29
N SER A 578 1.01 -8.74 -11.11
CA SER A 578 2.27 -8.78 -10.36
C SER A 578 3.27 -9.83 -10.85
N ALA A 579 2.84 -10.71 -11.76
CA ALA A 579 3.65 -11.77 -12.36
C ALA A 579 4.14 -11.42 -13.79
N PHE A 580 3.72 -10.28 -14.34
CA PHE A 580 4.19 -9.82 -15.65
C PHE A 580 5.57 -9.16 -15.54
N ALA A 581 6.35 -9.26 -16.61
CA ALA A 581 7.62 -8.55 -16.70
C ALA A 581 7.41 -7.02 -16.57
N GLY A 582 8.23 -6.37 -15.75
CA GLY A 582 8.17 -4.92 -15.54
C GLY A 582 6.96 -4.43 -14.72
N ALA A 583 6.35 -5.28 -13.89
CA ALA A 583 5.25 -4.89 -13.02
C ALA A 583 5.61 -3.63 -12.17
N PRO A 584 4.72 -2.62 -12.08
CA PRO A 584 4.98 -1.39 -11.34
C PRO A 584 5.34 -1.61 -9.87
N VAL A 585 6.18 -0.72 -9.35
CA VAL A 585 6.53 -0.68 -7.91
C VAL A 585 5.25 -0.49 -7.09
N GLY A 586 5.15 -1.21 -5.97
CA GLY A 586 4.01 -1.10 -5.06
C GLY A 586 2.72 -1.81 -5.52
N LEU A 587 2.68 -2.39 -6.74
CA LEU A 587 1.47 -3.06 -7.27
C LEU A 587 0.94 -4.14 -6.32
N ARG A 588 1.81 -4.99 -5.74
CA ARG A 588 1.40 -6.04 -4.80
C ARG A 588 0.79 -5.48 -3.51
N LEU A 589 1.33 -4.38 -3.00
CA LEU A 589 0.81 -3.72 -1.80
C LEU A 589 -0.52 -3.02 -2.09
N ARG A 590 -0.63 -2.33 -3.23
CA ARG A 590 -1.90 -1.75 -3.70
C ARG A 590 -2.97 -2.81 -3.93
N GLN A 591 -2.58 -3.98 -4.45
CA GLN A 591 -3.48 -5.12 -4.61
C GLN A 591 -4.00 -5.63 -3.26
N GLN A 592 -3.11 -5.81 -2.27
CA GLN A 592 -3.52 -6.21 -0.91
C GLN A 592 -4.47 -5.20 -0.29
N ARG A 593 -4.18 -3.91 -0.46
CA ARG A 593 -5.06 -2.82 -0.03
C ARG A 593 -6.43 -2.90 -0.71
N LEU A 594 -6.48 -3.02 -2.04
CA LEU A 594 -7.76 -3.14 -2.77
C LEU A 594 -8.53 -4.40 -2.41
N LEU A 595 -7.87 -5.54 -2.22
CA LEU A 595 -8.54 -6.77 -1.75
C LEU A 595 -9.17 -6.58 -0.37
N THR A 596 -8.55 -5.74 0.46
CA THR A 596 -9.07 -5.39 1.80
C THR A 596 -10.21 -4.38 1.72
N GLU A 597 -10.07 -3.35 0.87
CA GLU A 597 -11.03 -2.24 0.77
C GLU A 597 -12.24 -2.56 -0.13
N ALA A 598 -12.13 -3.43 -1.13
CA ALA A 598 -13.21 -3.68 -2.10
C ALA A 598 -14.40 -4.40 -1.50
N ASP A 599 -15.61 -3.91 -1.81
CA ASP A 599 -16.88 -4.49 -1.38
C ASP A 599 -17.13 -5.81 -2.10
N VAL A 600 -16.85 -5.84 -3.40
CA VAL A 600 -16.99 -7.03 -4.25
C VAL A 600 -15.67 -7.30 -4.95
N VAL A 601 -15.21 -8.55 -4.87
CA VAL A 601 -14.02 -9.01 -5.62
C VAL A 601 -14.42 -10.16 -6.54
N PHE A 602 -14.07 -9.99 -7.81
CA PHE A 602 -14.17 -11.01 -8.84
C PHE A 602 -12.78 -11.56 -9.15
N ALA A 603 -12.72 -12.85 -9.49
CA ALA A 603 -11.49 -13.48 -9.95
C ALA A 603 -11.73 -14.20 -11.28
N GLY A 604 -10.87 -13.93 -12.26
CA GLY A 604 -10.99 -14.39 -13.65
C GLY A 604 -10.64 -15.87 -13.88
N GLY A 605 -10.09 -16.57 -12.87
CA GLY A 605 -9.67 -17.97 -12.97
C GLY A 605 -9.60 -18.66 -11.61
N ARG A 606 -9.57 -20.00 -11.58
CA ARG A 606 -9.52 -20.80 -10.35
C ARG A 606 -8.23 -20.59 -9.59
N SER A 607 -7.12 -20.47 -10.31
CA SER A 607 -5.81 -20.24 -9.69
C SER A 607 -5.72 -18.85 -9.07
N LEU A 608 -6.22 -17.82 -9.76
CA LEU A 608 -6.36 -16.46 -9.21
C LEU A 608 -7.30 -16.43 -8.01
N HIS A 609 -8.46 -17.08 -8.10
CA HIS A 609 -9.44 -17.15 -7.00
C HIS A 609 -8.82 -17.71 -5.72
N ARG A 610 -8.11 -18.84 -5.82
CA ARG A 610 -7.38 -19.42 -4.67
C ARG A 610 -6.32 -18.47 -4.12
N SER A 611 -5.57 -17.80 -5.00
CA SER A 611 -4.55 -16.83 -4.60
C SER A 611 -5.14 -15.67 -3.80
N VAL A 612 -6.18 -15.02 -4.34
CA VAL A 612 -6.75 -13.80 -3.71
C VAL A 612 -7.68 -14.11 -2.54
N ALA A 613 -8.36 -15.26 -2.53
CA ALA A 613 -9.21 -15.67 -1.40
C ALA A 613 -8.40 -15.91 -0.12
N GLY A 614 -7.11 -16.27 -0.23
CA GLY A 614 -6.21 -16.38 0.93
C GLY A 614 -5.84 -15.04 1.58
N HIS A 615 -6.14 -13.92 0.92
CA HIS A 615 -5.72 -12.57 1.31
C HIS A 615 -6.85 -11.70 1.85
N ARG A 616 -8.09 -12.20 1.94
CA ARG A 616 -9.24 -11.47 2.50
C ARG A 616 -10.26 -12.40 3.14
N ARG A 617 -11.02 -11.89 4.11
CA ARG A 617 -12.10 -12.64 4.78
C ARG A 617 -13.42 -12.64 4.00
N ARG A 618 -13.75 -11.52 3.35
CA ARG A 618 -14.98 -11.38 2.54
C ARG A 618 -14.90 -12.26 1.30
N ALA A 619 -16.06 -12.75 0.84
CA ALA A 619 -16.14 -13.64 -0.30
C ALA A 619 -15.44 -13.07 -1.55
N VAL A 620 -14.83 -13.97 -2.32
CA VAL A 620 -14.27 -13.74 -3.65
C VAL A 620 -15.10 -14.58 -4.62
N HIS A 621 -15.62 -13.97 -5.66
CA HIS A 621 -16.51 -14.63 -6.62
C HIS A 621 -15.73 -15.04 -7.87
N LEU A 622 -15.70 -16.35 -8.15
CA LEU A 622 -15.04 -16.90 -9.32
C LEU A 622 -15.93 -16.73 -10.56
N PHE A 623 -15.47 -15.93 -11.52
CA PHE A 623 -16.07 -15.80 -12.84
C PHE A 623 -15.00 -16.03 -13.91
N PRO A 624 -14.82 -17.29 -14.35
CA PRO A 624 -13.89 -17.63 -15.41
C PRO A 624 -14.17 -16.84 -16.70
N SER A 625 -13.25 -16.94 -17.65
CA SER A 625 -13.42 -16.34 -18.96
C SER A 625 -14.68 -16.85 -19.66
N GLY A 626 -15.31 -15.98 -20.45
CA GLY A 626 -16.51 -16.27 -21.21
C GLY A 626 -16.29 -16.25 -22.73
N VAL A 627 -17.38 -16.45 -23.46
CA VAL A 627 -17.42 -16.43 -24.93
C VAL A 627 -18.71 -15.78 -25.43
N ASP A 628 -18.65 -15.22 -26.64
CA ASP A 628 -19.81 -14.85 -27.44
C ASP A 628 -20.04 -15.97 -28.46
N THR A 629 -20.84 -16.97 -28.10
CA THR A 629 -20.96 -18.18 -28.94
C THR A 629 -21.55 -17.86 -30.31
N ALA A 630 -22.50 -16.93 -30.39
CA ALA A 630 -23.14 -16.56 -31.65
C ALA A 630 -22.12 -15.96 -32.63
N HIS A 631 -21.23 -15.08 -32.16
CA HIS A 631 -20.16 -14.49 -32.95
C HIS A 631 -19.24 -15.54 -33.58
N TYR A 632 -18.72 -16.47 -32.77
CA TYR A 632 -17.76 -17.47 -33.25
C TYR A 632 -18.40 -18.65 -33.99
N ALA A 633 -19.68 -18.95 -33.76
CA ALA A 633 -20.37 -20.01 -34.50
C ALA A 633 -20.40 -19.76 -36.03
N VAL A 634 -20.30 -18.49 -36.46
CA VAL A 634 -20.17 -18.08 -37.87
C VAL A 634 -18.96 -18.75 -38.55
N SER A 635 -17.86 -19.01 -37.83
CA SER A 635 -16.70 -19.72 -38.39
C SER A 635 -17.04 -21.09 -38.96
N ARG A 636 -18.05 -21.77 -38.39
CA ARG A 636 -18.47 -23.11 -38.82
C ARG A 636 -19.13 -23.06 -40.20
N THR A 637 -19.88 -22.00 -40.50
CA THR A 637 -20.56 -21.83 -41.78
C THR A 637 -19.64 -21.32 -42.88
N LEU A 638 -18.57 -20.61 -42.51
CA LEU A 638 -17.58 -20.06 -43.43
C LEU A 638 -16.45 -21.04 -43.78
N ARG A 639 -16.39 -22.22 -43.14
CA ARG A 639 -15.27 -23.14 -43.29
C ARG A 639 -15.32 -23.86 -44.64
N GLU A 640 -14.26 -23.69 -45.42
CA GLU A 640 -14.06 -24.38 -46.69
C GLU A 640 -13.00 -25.50 -46.58
N PRO A 641 -13.13 -26.61 -47.32
CA PRO A 641 -12.10 -27.63 -47.42
C PRO A 641 -10.79 -27.06 -47.98
N ARG A 642 -9.66 -27.53 -47.46
CA ARG A 642 -8.33 -27.15 -47.91
C ARG A 642 -7.38 -28.34 -47.96
N GLU A 643 -6.51 -28.35 -48.97
CA GLU A 643 -5.49 -29.38 -49.16
C GLU A 643 -4.39 -29.27 -48.10
N ARG A 644 -3.85 -28.06 -47.91
CA ARG A 644 -2.85 -27.77 -46.87
C ARG A 644 -3.55 -27.42 -45.56
N LYS A 645 -3.27 -28.17 -44.50
CA LYS A 645 -3.86 -27.97 -43.17
C LYS A 645 -3.27 -26.76 -42.46
N VAL A 646 -4.11 -26.05 -41.70
CA VAL A 646 -3.71 -24.84 -40.97
C VAL A 646 -3.87 -25.04 -39.46
N ALA A 647 -2.77 -24.91 -38.73
CA ALA A 647 -2.76 -24.85 -37.27
C ALA A 647 -2.61 -23.37 -36.84
N GLY A 648 -3.62 -22.81 -36.18
CA GLY A 648 -3.72 -21.37 -35.99
C GLY A 648 -3.74 -20.93 -34.52
N TYR A 649 -3.06 -19.82 -34.22
CA TYR A 649 -3.14 -19.08 -32.96
C TYR A 649 -3.76 -17.70 -33.19
N VAL A 650 -4.62 -17.27 -32.27
CA VAL A 650 -5.18 -15.91 -32.19
C VAL A 650 -4.91 -15.35 -30.80
N GLY A 651 -4.28 -14.19 -30.72
CA GLY A 651 -4.01 -13.49 -29.47
C GLY A 651 -2.78 -12.58 -29.56
N VAL A 652 -2.54 -11.80 -28.52
CA VAL A 652 -1.30 -11.01 -28.40
C VAL A 652 -0.10 -11.97 -28.37
N VAL A 653 0.96 -11.60 -29.07
CA VAL A 653 2.25 -12.31 -29.09
C VAL A 653 3.19 -11.58 -28.12
N ASP A 654 3.32 -12.15 -26.92
CA ASP A 654 4.12 -11.61 -25.81
C ASP A 654 4.81 -12.74 -25.03
N GLU A 655 5.39 -12.44 -23.87
CA GLU A 655 6.08 -13.39 -22.96
C GLU A 655 5.27 -14.63 -22.54
N ARG A 656 3.96 -14.65 -22.82
CA ARG A 656 3.11 -15.82 -22.55
C ARG A 656 3.15 -16.84 -23.68
N LEU A 657 3.54 -16.46 -24.90
CA LEU A 657 3.65 -17.39 -26.03
C LEU A 657 5.01 -18.09 -26.02
N ASP A 658 5.01 -19.41 -26.15
CA ASP A 658 6.24 -20.20 -26.24
C ASP A 658 6.79 -20.17 -27.68
N LEU A 659 7.72 -19.24 -27.92
CA LEU A 659 8.33 -19.01 -29.23
C LEU A 659 9.21 -20.20 -29.66
N GLU A 660 9.88 -20.87 -28.72
CA GLU A 660 10.70 -22.05 -29.01
C GLU A 660 9.81 -23.20 -29.48
N LEU A 661 8.75 -23.50 -28.74
CA LEU A 661 7.76 -24.52 -29.10
C LEU A 661 7.09 -24.23 -30.46
N LEU A 662 6.84 -22.96 -30.77
CA LEU A 662 6.30 -22.57 -32.08
C LEU A 662 7.27 -22.91 -33.22
N GLY A 663 8.57 -22.67 -33.02
CA GLY A 663 9.63 -23.04 -33.97
C GLY A 663 9.76 -24.56 -34.13
N GLU A 664 9.75 -25.31 -33.03
CA GLU A 664 9.78 -26.78 -33.06
C GLU A 664 8.57 -27.37 -33.79
N LEU A 665 7.37 -26.82 -33.52
CA LEU A 665 6.14 -27.24 -34.19
C LEU A 665 6.21 -27.00 -35.70
N ALA A 666 6.78 -25.86 -36.12
CA ALA A 666 6.99 -25.54 -37.54
C ALA A 666 7.89 -26.57 -38.22
N ALA A 667 8.97 -26.98 -37.56
CA ALA A 667 9.86 -28.04 -38.05
C ALA A 667 9.16 -29.42 -38.11
N ALA A 668 8.27 -29.72 -37.16
CA ALA A 668 7.57 -31.01 -37.06
C ALA A 668 6.36 -31.15 -38.02
N LEU A 669 5.82 -30.05 -38.56
CA LEU A 669 4.70 -30.00 -39.50
C LEU A 669 5.05 -29.27 -40.82
N PRO A 670 6.07 -29.70 -41.59
CA PRO A 670 6.54 -28.98 -42.78
C PRO A 670 5.47 -28.88 -43.89
N ASP A 671 4.52 -29.81 -43.92
CA ASP A 671 3.40 -29.90 -44.85
C ASP A 671 2.16 -29.09 -44.41
N TRP A 672 2.17 -28.50 -43.21
CA TRP A 672 1.09 -27.64 -42.69
C TRP A 672 1.46 -26.18 -42.84
N THR A 673 0.50 -25.28 -42.63
CA THR A 673 0.75 -23.86 -42.33
C THR A 673 0.49 -23.62 -40.85
N ILE A 674 1.43 -22.99 -40.16
CA ILE A 674 1.24 -22.46 -38.82
C ILE A 674 0.97 -20.97 -38.94
N ARG A 675 -0.20 -20.53 -38.47
CA ARG A 675 -0.62 -19.13 -38.61
C ARG A 675 -0.83 -18.48 -37.26
N VAL A 676 -0.09 -17.42 -36.99
CA VAL A 676 -0.17 -16.62 -35.77
C VAL A 676 -0.85 -15.29 -36.11
N VAL A 677 -1.96 -15.00 -35.45
CA VAL A 677 -2.78 -13.80 -35.70
C VAL A 677 -2.89 -12.97 -34.43
N GLY A 678 -2.33 -11.77 -34.47
CA GLY A 678 -2.36 -10.80 -33.39
C GLY A 678 -1.15 -9.88 -33.38
N PRO A 679 -1.19 -8.81 -32.56
CA PRO A 679 -0.08 -7.87 -32.44
C PRO A 679 1.06 -8.46 -31.60
N VAL A 680 2.30 -8.08 -31.93
CA VAL A 680 3.47 -8.31 -31.08
C VAL A 680 3.54 -7.22 -30.02
N ALA A 681 3.75 -7.62 -28.76
CA ALA A 681 3.87 -6.70 -27.64
C ALA A 681 4.85 -7.24 -26.59
N LYS A 682 5.56 -6.33 -25.89
CA LYS A 682 6.48 -6.64 -24.78
C LYS A 682 7.72 -7.49 -25.10
N ILE A 683 7.84 -7.99 -26.33
CA ILE A 683 8.99 -8.74 -26.84
C ILE A 683 9.56 -8.05 -28.09
N ASP A 684 10.78 -8.39 -28.48
CA ASP A 684 11.36 -7.93 -29.74
C ASP A 684 10.80 -8.76 -30.90
N GLU A 685 10.37 -8.10 -31.99
CA GLU A 685 9.93 -8.79 -33.20
C GLU A 685 11.06 -9.65 -33.82
N ALA A 686 12.32 -9.31 -33.56
CA ALA A 686 13.49 -10.09 -33.98
C ALA A 686 13.59 -11.46 -33.30
N ASP A 687 12.93 -11.66 -32.16
CA ASP A 687 12.94 -12.93 -31.42
C ASP A 687 11.92 -13.94 -31.99
N LEU A 688 11.07 -13.52 -32.93
CA LEU A 688 10.07 -14.40 -33.54
C LEU A 688 10.74 -15.50 -34.38
N PRO A 689 10.35 -16.78 -34.21
CA PRO A 689 10.88 -17.86 -35.03
C PRO A 689 10.48 -17.66 -36.50
N VAL A 690 11.38 -18.04 -37.40
CA VAL A 690 11.19 -17.93 -38.86
C VAL A 690 11.28 -19.32 -39.48
N ALA A 691 10.22 -19.73 -40.20
CA ALA A 691 10.17 -20.99 -40.92
C ALA A 691 9.32 -20.84 -42.21
N PRO A 692 9.56 -21.64 -43.28
CA PRO A 692 8.83 -21.53 -44.56
C PRO A 692 7.31 -21.75 -44.47
N ASN A 693 6.85 -22.33 -43.37
CA ASN A 693 5.46 -22.67 -43.08
C ASN A 693 4.86 -21.88 -41.92
N LEU A 694 5.56 -20.86 -41.41
CA LEU A 694 5.11 -20.03 -40.29
C LEU A 694 4.73 -18.63 -40.78
N GLU A 695 3.50 -18.21 -40.50
CA GLU A 695 2.92 -16.96 -40.98
C GLU A 695 2.45 -16.09 -39.81
N TYR A 696 2.85 -14.82 -39.79
CA TYR A 696 2.37 -13.80 -38.85
C TYR A 696 1.45 -12.82 -39.57
N ALA A 697 0.16 -12.83 -39.23
CA ALA A 697 -0.85 -12.00 -39.91
C ALA A 697 -1.03 -10.60 -39.28
N GLY A 698 -0.41 -10.36 -38.12
CA GLY A 698 -0.57 -9.12 -37.37
C GLY A 698 -1.96 -8.96 -36.75
N PHE A 699 -2.27 -7.73 -36.32
CA PHE A 699 -3.54 -7.40 -35.66
C PHE A 699 -4.75 -7.64 -36.57
N THR A 700 -5.78 -8.27 -36.02
CA THR A 700 -7.08 -8.45 -36.68
C THR A 700 -8.20 -7.96 -35.75
N PRO A 701 -9.13 -7.10 -36.22
CA PRO A 701 -10.28 -6.65 -35.43
C PRO A 701 -11.19 -7.80 -35.00
N TYR A 702 -11.86 -7.64 -33.85
CA TYR A 702 -12.72 -8.66 -33.23
C TYR A 702 -13.79 -9.20 -34.18
N GLU A 703 -14.40 -8.32 -34.99
CA GLU A 703 -15.48 -8.63 -35.93
C GLU A 703 -15.03 -9.61 -37.03
N ARG A 704 -13.73 -9.62 -37.34
CA ARG A 704 -13.11 -10.40 -38.41
C ARG A 704 -12.53 -11.73 -37.91
N LEU A 705 -12.42 -11.92 -36.60
CA LEU A 705 -11.88 -13.16 -36.01
C LEU A 705 -12.63 -14.43 -36.43
N PRO A 706 -13.98 -14.44 -36.60
CA PRO A 706 -14.67 -15.64 -37.07
C PRO A 706 -14.23 -16.07 -38.48
N GLU A 707 -13.93 -15.12 -39.37
CA GLU A 707 -13.42 -15.42 -40.71
C GLU A 707 -12.01 -15.99 -40.67
N VAL A 708 -11.15 -15.44 -39.80
CA VAL A 708 -9.80 -15.98 -39.56
C VAL A 708 -9.87 -17.41 -39.04
N MET A 709 -10.68 -17.65 -38.01
CA MET A 709 -10.84 -18.98 -37.39
C MET A 709 -11.51 -19.99 -38.32
N ALA A 710 -12.33 -19.54 -39.27
CA ALA A 710 -12.85 -20.41 -40.34
C ALA A 710 -11.72 -21.00 -41.19
N GLY A 711 -10.62 -20.25 -41.35
CA GLY A 711 -9.39 -20.63 -42.04
C GLY A 711 -8.51 -21.65 -41.31
N PHE A 712 -8.83 -22.02 -40.08
CA PHE A 712 -8.05 -22.98 -39.29
C PHE A 712 -8.63 -24.40 -39.39
N ASP A 713 -7.78 -25.41 -39.27
CA ASP A 713 -8.15 -26.81 -39.06
C ASP A 713 -7.98 -27.21 -37.59
N VAL A 714 -6.95 -26.67 -36.92
CA VAL A 714 -6.65 -26.89 -35.50
C VAL A 714 -6.29 -25.55 -34.86
N ALA A 715 -6.77 -25.30 -33.64
CA ALA A 715 -6.40 -24.12 -32.88
C ALA A 715 -5.29 -24.43 -31.86
N LEU A 716 -4.30 -23.56 -31.79
CA LEU A 716 -3.10 -23.71 -30.97
C LEU A 716 -3.15 -22.80 -29.75
N MET A 717 -2.69 -23.32 -28.62
CA MET A 717 -2.43 -22.55 -27.40
C MET A 717 -1.05 -22.92 -26.82
N PRO A 718 0.05 -22.58 -27.52
CA PRO A 718 1.41 -22.91 -27.10
C PRO A 718 1.89 -21.89 -26.07
N PHE A 719 1.35 -21.95 -24.85
CA PHE A 719 1.73 -21.03 -23.79
C PHE A 719 3.03 -21.46 -23.11
N ALA A 720 3.94 -20.51 -22.91
CA ALA A 720 5.13 -20.69 -22.10
C ALA A 720 4.71 -20.96 -20.66
N LEU A 721 5.24 -22.00 -20.01
CA LEU A 721 4.87 -22.36 -18.63
C LEU A 721 5.73 -21.60 -17.61
N ASN A 722 5.48 -20.29 -17.49
CA ASN A 722 6.21 -19.36 -16.64
C ASN A 722 5.30 -18.69 -15.58
N GLU A 723 5.80 -17.70 -14.85
CA GLU A 723 4.99 -17.01 -13.82
C GLU A 723 3.76 -16.31 -14.43
N ALA A 724 3.89 -15.71 -15.62
CA ALA A 724 2.83 -14.97 -16.28
C ALA A 724 1.65 -15.87 -16.73
N THR A 725 1.88 -17.16 -16.97
CA THR A 725 0.83 -18.12 -17.39
C THR A 725 0.37 -19.05 -16.28
N ARG A 726 0.98 -18.98 -15.09
CA ARG A 726 0.64 -19.85 -13.94
C ARG A 726 -0.83 -19.77 -13.54
N SER A 727 -1.42 -18.58 -13.67
CA SER A 727 -2.76 -18.27 -13.16
C SER A 727 -3.72 -17.77 -14.24
N ILE A 728 -3.45 -18.05 -15.53
CA ILE A 728 -4.31 -17.55 -16.61
C ILE A 728 -5.55 -18.41 -16.81
N SER A 729 -6.65 -17.75 -17.17
CA SER A 729 -7.88 -18.38 -17.66
C SER A 729 -8.17 -17.85 -19.08
N PRO A 730 -7.61 -18.49 -20.13
CA PRO A 730 -7.57 -17.93 -21.47
C PRO A 730 -8.93 -18.00 -22.20
N THR A 731 -9.47 -16.84 -22.61
CA THR A 731 -10.75 -16.71 -23.35
C THR A 731 -10.73 -17.52 -24.65
N LYS A 732 -9.59 -17.51 -25.35
CA LYS A 732 -9.39 -18.21 -26.62
C LYS A 732 -9.74 -19.69 -26.62
N THR A 733 -9.66 -20.36 -25.47
CA THR A 733 -10.13 -21.75 -25.35
C THR A 733 -11.57 -21.86 -25.78
N LEU A 734 -12.46 -21.02 -25.25
CA LEU A 734 -13.88 -21.05 -25.54
C LEU A 734 -14.20 -20.51 -26.92
N GLU A 735 -13.48 -19.48 -27.36
CA GLU A 735 -13.61 -18.89 -28.70
C GLU A 735 -13.35 -19.93 -29.80
N TYR A 736 -12.24 -20.68 -29.69
CA TYR A 736 -11.90 -21.76 -30.62
C TYR A 736 -12.93 -22.88 -30.61
N LEU A 737 -13.37 -23.27 -29.41
CA LEU A 737 -14.36 -24.31 -29.25
C LEU A 737 -15.71 -23.88 -29.86
N ALA A 738 -16.14 -22.64 -29.65
CA ALA A 738 -17.35 -22.06 -30.28
C ALA A 738 -17.23 -22.02 -31.81
N ALA A 739 -16.07 -21.61 -32.34
CA ALA A 739 -15.70 -21.69 -33.75
C ALA A 739 -15.61 -23.13 -34.31
N GLY A 740 -15.74 -24.14 -33.45
CA GLY A 740 -15.74 -25.55 -33.81
C GLY A 740 -14.37 -26.13 -34.11
N LEU A 741 -13.30 -25.46 -33.68
CA LEU A 741 -11.93 -25.93 -33.84
C LEU A 741 -11.55 -26.91 -32.72
N PRO A 742 -10.88 -28.03 -33.03
CA PRO A 742 -10.17 -28.78 -32.01
C PRO A 742 -9.01 -27.93 -31.48
N VAL A 743 -8.72 -28.04 -30.17
CA VAL A 743 -7.73 -27.21 -29.48
C VAL A 743 -6.58 -28.08 -28.98
N VAL A 744 -5.35 -27.66 -29.29
CA VAL A 744 -4.11 -28.24 -28.75
C VAL A 744 -3.40 -27.17 -27.92
N SER A 745 -3.15 -27.46 -26.65
CA SER A 745 -2.62 -26.51 -25.66
C SER A 745 -1.44 -27.09 -24.88
N THR A 746 -0.56 -26.23 -24.38
CA THR A 746 0.31 -26.61 -23.26
C THR A 746 -0.53 -26.81 -21.99
N ARG A 747 0.08 -27.40 -20.96
CA ARG A 747 -0.57 -27.84 -19.72
C ARG A 747 -0.91 -26.71 -18.74
N VAL A 748 -1.66 -25.71 -19.19
CA VAL A 748 -2.14 -24.59 -18.35
C VAL A 748 -3.08 -25.13 -17.26
N PRO A 749 -2.84 -24.85 -15.96
CA PRO A 749 -3.58 -25.47 -14.85
C PRO A 749 -5.10 -25.30 -14.92
N ASP A 750 -5.57 -24.09 -15.21
CA ASP A 750 -7.02 -23.80 -15.24
C ASP A 750 -7.68 -24.40 -16.49
N VAL A 751 -6.97 -24.51 -17.63
CA VAL A 751 -7.47 -25.18 -18.83
C VAL A 751 -7.64 -26.69 -18.59
N ILE A 752 -6.70 -27.32 -17.88
CA ILE A 752 -6.79 -28.73 -17.47
C ILE A 752 -8.00 -28.93 -16.55
N ALA A 753 -8.19 -28.04 -15.59
CA ALA A 753 -9.26 -28.14 -14.61
C ALA A 753 -10.66 -27.98 -15.24
N ASP A 754 -10.81 -27.07 -16.21
CA ASP A 754 -12.11 -26.69 -16.76
C ASP A 754 -12.50 -27.45 -18.04
N TYR A 755 -11.54 -27.97 -18.81
CA TYR A 755 -11.82 -28.61 -20.11
C TYR A 755 -11.26 -30.04 -20.26
N PRO A 756 -11.42 -30.93 -19.25
CA PRO A 756 -10.91 -32.29 -19.32
C PRO A 756 -11.59 -33.07 -20.44
N GLY A 757 -10.78 -33.70 -21.31
CA GLY A 757 -11.28 -34.51 -22.42
C GLY A 757 -11.98 -33.72 -23.53
N VAL A 758 -11.75 -32.41 -23.60
CA VAL A 758 -12.15 -31.52 -24.70
C VAL A 758 -10.92 -30.86 -25.35
N VAL A 759 -9.99 -30.37 -24.53
CA VAL A 759 -8.71 -29.83 -25.00
C VAL A 759 -7.64 -30.92 -24.99
N HIS A 760 -6.82 -30.97 -26.03
CA HIS A 760 -5.68 -31.88 -26.13
C HIS A 760 -4.42 -31.19 -25.60
N PHE A 761 -3.63 -31.92 -24.81
CA PHE A 761 -2.44 -31.37 -24.17
C PHE A 761 -1.17 -32.02 -24.70
N ALA A 762 -0.17 -31.20 -24.99
CA ALA A 762 1.17 -31.61 -25.38
C ALA A 762 2.22 -30.71 -24.73
N GLU A 763 3.48 -31.16 -24.71
CA GLU A 763 4.57 -30.50 -23.98
C GLU A 763 5.70 -30.00 -24.88
N ASP A 764 5.90 -30.61 -26.06
CA ASP A 764 6.97 -30.29 -27.01
C ASP A 764 6.45 -30.22 -28.46
N GLY A 765 7.28 -29.74 -29.40
CA GLY A 765 6.86 -29.58 -30.80
C GLY A 765 6.43 -30.89 -31.47
N ALA A 766 7.07 -32.01 -31.13
CA ALA A 766 6.72 -33.33 -31.66
C ALA A 766 5.35 -33.80 -31.15
N GLY A 767 5.06 -33.61 -29.86
CA GLY A 767 3.79 -33.90 -29.23
C GLY A 767 2.66 -33.02 -29.76
N PHE A 768 2.91 -31.71 -29.95
CA PHE A 768 1.95 -30.81 -30.59
C PHE A 768 1.65 -31.25 -32.03
N ALA A 769 2.66 -31.60 -32.81
CA ALA A 769 2.47 -32.10 -34.17
C ALA A 769 1.66 -33.41 -34.22
N GLY A 770 1.95 -34.34 -33.31
CA GLY A 770 1.19 -35.58 -33.14
C GLY A 770 -0.28 -35.30 -32.79
N ALA A 771 -0.52 -34.42 -31.82
CA ALA A 771 -1.86 -34.01 -31.42
C ALA A 771 -2.63 -33.35 -32.57
N CYS A 772 -2.02 -32.41 -33.31
CA CYS A 772 -2.64 -31.76 -34.47
C CYS A 772 -3.10 -32.77 -35.53
N ARG A 773 -2.25 -33.75 -35.88
CA ARG A 773 -2.58 -34.80 -36.86
C ARG A 773 -3.71 -35.72 -36.36
N GLN A 774 -3.77 -35.99 -35.07
CA GLN A 774 -4.83 -36.77 -34.47
C GLN A 774 -6.16 -36.01 -34.52
N VAL A 775 -6.21 -34.81 -33.93
CA VAL A 775 -7.47 -34.08 -33.69
C VAL A 775 -8.15 -33.59 -34.95
N VAL A 776 -7.40 -33.36 -36.04
CA VAL A 776 -7.98 -32.97 -37.33
C VAL A 776 -8.80 -34.10 -37.95
N SER A 777 -8.55 -35.35 -37.54
CA SER A 777 -9.24 -36.55 -38.02
C SER A 777 -10.38 -36.99 -37.09
N ASP A 778 -10.49 -36.40 -35.90
CA ASP A 778 -11.47 -36.80 -34.88
C ASP A 778 -12.88 -36.27 -35.18
N GLY A 779 -13.90 -37.06 -34.86
CA GLY A 779 -15.29 -36.65 -34.96
C GLY A 779 -15.67 -35.62 -33.88
N LEU A 780 -16.19 -34.47 -34.28
CA LEU A 780 -16.45 -33.34 -33.36
C LEU A 780 -17.72 -33.49 -32.51
N ALA A 781 -18.58 -34.47 -32.79
CA ALA A 781 -19.91 -34.58 -32.19
C ALA A 781 -19.88 -34.87 -30.67
N GLU A 782 -18.98 -35.73 -30.21
CA GLU A 782 -18.83 -36.04 -28.78
C GLU A 782 -18.24 -34.86 -28.02
N ARG A 783 -17.26 -34.16 -28.61
CA ARG A 783 -16.71 -32.92 -28.06
C ARG A 783 -17.77 -31.83 -27.92
N ASP A 784 -18.53 -31.57 -28.99
CA ASP A 784 -19.58 -30.55 -28.99
C ASP A 784 -20.68 -30.89 -27.95
N ARG A 785 -21.03 -32.18 -27.75
CA ARG A 785 -21.96 -32.59 -26.68
C ARG A 785 -21.43 -32.28 -25.28
N ARG A 786 -20.14 -32.49 -25.02
CA ARG A 786 -19.51 -32.18 -23.73
C ARG A 786 -19.41 -30.68 -23.46
N LEU A 787 -19.39 -29.86 -24.52
CA LEU A 787 -19.27 -28.40 -24.44
C LEU A 787 -20.58 -27.68 -24.18
N GLU A 788 -21.70 -28.24 -24.59
CA GLU A 788 -23.02 -27.59 -24.48
C GLU A 788 -23.33 -27.02 -23.07
N PRO A 789 -23.19 -27.78 -21.97
CA PRO A 789 -23.45 -27.23 -20.62
C PRO A 789 -22.40 -26.21 -20.17
N ILE A 790 -21.20 -26.24 -20.74
CA ILE A 790 -20.10 -25.32 -20.42
C ILE A 790 -20.35 -23.97 -21.11
N ARG A 791 -20.66 -23.99 -22.42
CA ARG A 791 -20.98 -22.78 -23.20
C ARG A 791 -22.15 -22.02 -22.60
N ALA A 792 -23.25 -22.70 -22.28
CA ALA A 792 -24.43 -22.05 -21.70
C ALA A 792 -24.14 -21.30 -20.39
N ARG A 793 -23.15 -21.73 -19.60
CA ARG A 793 -22.74 -21.07 -18.35
C ARG A 793 -21.68 -19.98 -18.56
N GLN A 794 -20.94 -20.04 -19.65
CA GLN A 794 -19.81 -19.15 -19.95
C GLN A 794 -20.13 -18.17 -21.08
N GLU A 795 -21.41 -18.01 -21.45
CA GLU A 795 -21.82 -16.88 -22.27
C GLU A 795 -21.55 -15.57 -21.52
N TRP A 796 -20.98 -14.58 -22.22
CA TRP A 796 -20.72 -13.27 -21.62
C TRP A 796 -21.98 -12.60 -21.08
N ASP A 797 -23.15 -12.83 -21.70
CA ASP A 797 -24.44 -12.32 -21.20
C ASP A 797 -24.83 -12.94 -19.85
N ALA A 798 -24.63 -14.25 -19.70
CA ALA A 798 -24.91 -14.95 -18.45
C ALA A 798 -23.94 -14.54 -17.33
N ILE A 799 -22.65 -14.37 -17.67
CA ILE A 799 -21.64 -13.88 -16.73
C ILE A 799 -21.97 -12.45 -16.27
N ALA A 800 -22.24 -11.54 -17.20
CA ALA A 800 -22.56 -10.15 -16.87
C ALA A 800 -23.82 -10.04 -16.01
N ALA A 801 -24.88 -10.79 -16.32
CA ALA A 801 -26.10 -10.83 -15.52
C ALA A 801 -25.86 -11.37 -14.10
N ALA A 802 -25.05 -12.42 -13.96
CA ALA A 802 -24.70 -12.98 -12.66
C ALA A 802 -23.82 -12.04 -11.82
N MET A 803 -22.89 -11.32 -12.45
CA MET A 803 -22.07 -10.30 -11.79
C MET A 803 -22.93 -9.11 -11.35
N ALA A 804 -23.83 -8.61 -12.20
CA ALA A 804 -24.78 -7.54 -11.86
C ALA A 804 -25.64 -7.92 -10.63
N ALA A 805 -26.20 -9.13 -10.61
CA ALA A 805 -26.99 -9.61 -9.47
C ALA A 805 -26.19 -9.75 -8.16
N LEU A 806 -24.86 -9.87 -8.22
CA LEU A 806 -24.00 -9.82 -7.03
C LEU A 806 -23.75 -8.39 -6.57
N LEU A 807 -23.60 -7.45 -7.50
CA LEU A 807 -23.50 -6.03 -7.19
C LEU A 807 -24.77 -5.56 -6.46
N ASP A 808 -25.95 -5.88 -6.98
CA ASP A 808 -27.22 -5.49 -6.35
C ASP A 808 -27.36 -6.02 -4.92
N ARG A 809 -26.93 -7.27 -4.69
CA ARG A 809 -26.97 -7.91 -3.37
C ARG A 809 -25.95 -7.36 -2.37
N ALA A 810 -24.84 -6.80 -2.83
CA ALA A 810 -23.82 -6.24 -1.96
C ALA A 810 -24.28 -4.95 -1.25
N GLY A 811 -25.38 -4.33 -1.71
CA GLY A 811 -25.85 -3.03 -1.19
C GLY A 811 -24.91 -1.89 -1.57
N THR A 812 -25.33 -0.65 -1.34
CA THR A 812 -24.43 0.52 -1.37
C THR A 812 -23.80 0.67 0.00
N ARG A 813 -22.56 1.19 0.10
CA ARG A 813 -21.96 1.49 1.40
C ARG A 813 -22.85 2.50 2.13
N THR A 814 -23.56 2.08 3.17
CA THR A 814 -23.92 2.97 4.28
C THR A 814 -22.65 3.22 5.11
N GLY A 815 -22.59 4.27 5.92
CA GLY A 815 -21.37 4.71 6.65
C GLY A 815 -20.54 3.57 7.25
N LEU A 816 -19.22 3.77 7.30
CA LEU A 816 -18.22 2.82 7.80
C LEU A 816 -18.70 2.12 9.08
N ASP A 817 -18.54 0.79 9.15
CA ASP A 817 -18.48 0.06 10.42
C ASP A 817 -17.23 0.57 11.17
N GLU A 818 -17.36 1.70 11.87
CA GLU A 818 -16.36 2.25 12.80
C GLU A 818 -16.09 1.31 13.99
N GLN A 819 -16.87 0.23 14.13
CA GLN A 819 -16.76 -0.73 15.22
C GLN A 819 -15.56 -1.68 15.13
N GLU A 820 -14.89 -1.84 13.97
CA GLU A 820 -13.72 -2.74 13.87
C GLU A 820 -12.37 -2.07 14.18
N VAL A 821 -12.31 -0.74 14.25
CA VAL A 821 -11.08 -0.02 14.70
C VAL A 821 -11.09 0.18 16.22
N ALA A 822 -12.27 0.16 16.84
CA ALA A 822 -12.46 0.29 18.29
C ALA A 822 -12.37 -1.04 19.08
N GLY A 823 -11.98 -2.14 18.42
CA GLY A 823 -11.79 -3.47 19.01
C GLY A 823 -10.41 -3.71 19.61
#